data_AF-A0A535ZVM2-F1
#
_entry.id   AF-A0A535ZVM2-F1
#
_cell.length_a   1.000
_cell.length_b   1.000
_cell.length_c   1.000
_cell.angle_alpha   90.00
_cell.angle_beta   90.00
_cell.angle_gamma   90.00
#
_symmetry.space_group_name_H-M   'P 1'
#
loop_
_entity.id
_entity.type
_entity.pdbx_description
1 polymer ?
#
loop_
_entity_poly.entity_id
_entity_poly.type
_entity_poly.pdbx_seq_one_letter_code
_entity_poly.pdbx_strand_id
1 'polypeptide(L)'
;EGRFRDGVHKVDVSDLMRHLVKEQLYTFEGTPLFPERLAYTVNYHLSGLEETLYEEVTDYVRQEFNRAEALENSGSKGTVGFALTTLQRRLASSPEAIYQSLKRRRERLERRLHEARQVRYDVDTPLELFQGLPLITDEDLDDLEDAPDAELEQTEERVVDQASAARTIAELEVEIALLARLEELAHQVRRSGTDRKWEGLASLLQNNAEMFDAEGHRRKLVIFTEHRDTLNYLAERIRTMLGRAEAVVTIHGGMGREERARAQESFTQDKQVQVLVATDAAGEGINLQRAHLMVNYDLPWNPNRLEQRFGRIHRIGQTEVCHLWNLVASQTREGEVFHTLLKKLEEEREALGGQVFDVLGKVLFDNRPLRDLIVEAIRYGDRADVRAKLTHVVDQALDRQHLQTLLEERALAREVMDVVRVRQIRKEMERAAAHRLQPHFIAAFFLEAFKRLGGIYFEREPHRYEIKNVPAAIRNRSSRRDSRATILRQYERIVFEKERITIPSKPQAALICPGHPLLDVTLDLVLEQCRDLLTQGAVLVDPTDSGEEVRVLFYLEHTIQDASIDTTGKRREVSRQLQFIERDAPGNIHAAGYAPFLDYRPLTEKEYALIPVVRSAPWLTGDLEEQARSYAITQLVPRHLAEIRQRREEQIDKTTAAVNDRLTKEISYWDNRAAILKAQETAGRPNARLNSQIARQRAEELLGRLERRLSELEQERKLSPLPPVVVGGVLVVPQGLLDRLAGQHEPSDKEQFAQETARVERIAMEAVMQAERQLGYLPRDVSAEKCGYDIESAIPGTGKLRFIEVKGRVKDSATVMVTKNEVLTALNKPDDFILAVVMVEGDATTTHYITKPFHREPDFDATSVMYDLVRLMNRGVIPV
;
A
#
# COMPACT_ATOMS: atom_id res chain seq x y z
N GLU A 1 -19.39 10.44 3.74
CA GLU A 1 -19.21 9.23 2.91
C GLU A 1 -20.12 8.10 3.38
N GLY A 2 -20.20 6.99 2.65
CA GLY A 2 -21.32 6.03 2.71
C GLY A 2 -21.50 5.27 4.03
N ARG A 3 -22.70 5.38 4.62
CA ARG A 3 -23.25 4.40 5.56
C ARG A 3 -23.63 3.14 4.77
N PHE A 4 -23.09 1.98 5.13
CA PHE A 4 -23.66 0.70 4.69
C PHE A 4 -25.06 0.58 5.32
N ARG A 5 -26.12 0.55 4.49
CA ARG A 5 -27.50 0.42 4.98
C ARG A 5 -28.08 -0.90 4.46
N ASP A 6 -28.45 -1.77 5.39
CA ASP A 6 -28.99 -3.09 5.08
C ASP A 6 -30.29 -2.98 4.27
N GLY A 7 -30.38 -3.78 3.21
CA GLY A 7 -31.56 -3.94 2.35
C GLY A 7 -31.50 -3.30 0.96
N VAL A 8 -30.50 -2.47 0.64
CA VAL A 8 -30.45 -1.71 -0.65
C VAL A 8 -29.20 -2.03 -1.51
N HIS A 9 -28.23 -2.76 -0.96
CA HIS A 9 -27.01 -3.16 -1.67
C HIS A 9 -27.10 -4.62 -2.12
N LYS A 10 -27.53 -4.86 -3.37
CA LYS A 10 -27.09 -6.03 -4.14
C LYS A 10 -26.08 -5.54 -5.17
N VAL A 11 -24.83 -5.41 -4.73
CA VAL A 11 -23.69 -5.40 -5.64
C VAL A 11 -23.35 -6.88 -5.85
N ASP A 12 -23.10 -7.29 -7.09
CA ASP A 12 -22.49 -8.60 -7.35
C ASP A 12 -21.06 -8.57 -6.80
N VAL A 13 -20.94 -8.95 -5.53
CA VAL A 13 -19.70 -9.03 -4.77
C VAL A 13 -19.13 -10.45 -4.82
N SER A 14 -19.57 -11.25 -5.81
CA SER A 14 -19.06 -12.61 -5.97
C SER A 14 -17.53 -12.59 -5.96
N ASP A 15 -16.85 -11.56 -6.48
CA ASP A 15 -15.39 -11.40 -6.49
C ASP A 15 -14.71 -10.77 -5.25
N LEU A 16 -15.46 -10.38 -4.22
CA LEU A 16 -14.93 -9.66 -3.06
C LEU A 16 -14.71 -10.56 -1.84
N MET A 17 -13.57 -10.35 -1.19
CA MET A 17 -13.12 -11.09 -0.01
C MET A 17 -14.14 -11.04 1.14
N ARG A 18 -14.30 -12.17 1.82
CA ARG A 18 -15.17 -12.36 2.99
C ARG A 18 -14.95 -11.27 4.05
N HIS A 19 -16.02 -10.63 4.52
CA HIS A 19 -15.98 -9.80 5.72
C HIS A 19 -15.97 -10.69 6.98
N LEU A 20 -14.82 -11.27 7.30
CA LEU A 20 -14.59 -11.89 8.61
C LEU A 20 -14.05 -10.83 9.58
N VAL A 21 -14.46 -10.93 10.85
CA VAL A 21 -13.88 -10.17 11.96
C VAL A 21 -12.40 -10.57 12.07
N LYS A 22 -11.49 -9.62 12.35
CA LYS A 22 -10.04 -9.88 12.26
C LYS A 22 -9.58 -11.04 13.14
N GLU A 23 -10.21 -11.20 14.29
CA GLU A 23 -9.94 -12.25 15.29
C GLU A 23 -10.39 -13.64 14.81
N GLN A 24 -11.20 -13.74 13.76
CA GLN A 24 -11.64 -15.00 13.13
C GLN A 24 -10.82 -15.37 11.89
N LEU A 25 -9.85 -14.53 11.51
CA LEU A 25 -8.95 -14.81 10.40
C LEU A 25 -7.77 -15.62 10.91
N TYR A 26 -7.59 -16.80 10.36
CA TYR A 26 -6.47 -17.68 10.62
C TYR A 26 -5.63 -17.84 9.35
N THR A 27 -4.33 -18.07 9.53
CA THR A 27 -3.46 -18.54 8.46
C THR A 27 -3.85 -19.95 8.03
N PHE A 28 -3.32 -20.43 6.90
CA PHE A 28 -3.60 -21.80 6.44
C PHE A 28 -3.06 -22.87 7.41
N GLU A 29 -2.12 -22.51 8.29
CA GLU A 29 -1.56 -23.34 9.35
C GLU A 29 -2.38 -23.30 10.66
N GLY A 30 -3.48 -22.53 10.71
CA GLY A 30 -4.37 -22.47 11.87
C GLY A 30 -3.93 -21.51 12.98
N THR A 31 -2.93 -20.64 12.74
CA THR A 31 -2.56 -19.57 13.68
C THR A 31 -3.35 -18.28 13.40
N PRO A 32 -3.66 -17.43 14.40
CA PRO A 32 -4.34 -16.15 14.17
C PRO A 32 -3.58 -15.27 13.17
N LEU A 33 -4.28 -14.71 12.18
CA LEU A 33 -3.70 -13.86 11.15
C LEU A 33 -3.36 -12.46 11.69
N PHE A 34 -4.04 -12.03 12.74
CA PHE A 34 -3.83 -10.75 13.40
C PHE A 34 -3.31 -10.99 14.82
N PRO A 35 -2.31 -10.20 15.26
CA PRO A 35 -1.84 -10.26 16.63
C PRO A 35 -2.84 -9.63 17.60
N GLU A 36 -2.63 -9.89 18.89
CA GLU A 36 -3.44 -9.37 19.98
C GLU A 36 -3.45 -7.84 20.02
N ARG A 37 -4.56 -7.29 20.50
CA ARG A 37 -4.80 -5.85 20.67
C ARG A 37 -4.95 -5.53 22.16
N LEU A 38 -4.08 -4.68 22.68
CA LEU A 38 -4.12 -4.25 24.08
C LEU A 38 -4.33 -2.74 24.17
N ALA A 39 -5.44 -2.32 24.78
CA ALA A 39 -5.75 -0.91 25.00
C ALA A 39 -5.61 -0.56 26.49
N TYR A 40 -5.01 0.59 26.77
CA TYR A 40 -4.69 1.07 28.11
C TYR A 40 -5.20 2.49 28.29
N THR A 41 -5.71 2.81 29.48
CA THR A 41 -6.08 4.18 29.84
C THR A 41 -5.00 4.78 30.74
N VAL A 42 -4.37 5.85 30.27
CA VAL A 42 -3.40 6.64 31.04
C VAL A 42 -4.16 7.82 31.67
N ASN A 43 -4.61 7.63 32.90
CA ASN A 43 -5.31 8.67 33.65
C ASN A 43 -4.30 9.69 34.20
N TYR A 44 -4.65 10.97 34.10
CA TYR A 44 -3.91 12.05 34.76
C TYR A 44 -4.86 13.01 35.46
N HIS A 45 -4.27 13.83 36.33
CA HIS A 45 -4.93 14.87 37.12
C HIS A 45 -4.39 16.23 36.70
N LEU A 46 -5.28 17.20 36.55
CA LEU A 46 -4.93 18.57 36.20
C LEU A 46 -4.15 19.21 37.35
N SER A 47 -3.22 20.10 37.03
CA SER A 47 -2.62 21.00 38.01
C SER A 47 -3.63 22.09 38.41
N GLY A 48 -3.41 22.77 39.54
CA GLY A 48 -4.36 23.80 39.98
C GLY A 48 -4.56 24.94 38.97
N LEU A 49 -3.53 25.29 38.17
CA LEU A 49 -3.67 26.28 37.10
C LEU A 49 -4.45 25.73 35.90
N GLU A 50 -4.23 24.47 35.52
CA GLU A 50 -5.00 23.81 34.45
C GLU A 50 -6.46 23.62 34.85
N GLU A 51 -6.73 23.26 36.10
CA GLU A 51 -8.09 23.11 36.65
C GLU A 51 -8.82 24.46 36.63
N THR A 52 -8.17 25.54 37.08
CA THR A 52 -8.72 26.90 37.01
C THR A 52 -9.05 27.30 35.57
N LEU A 53 -8.12 27.07 34.63
CA LEU A 53 -8.34 27.35 33.21
C LEU A 53 -9.51 26.52 32.66
N TYR A 54 -9.57 25.24 33.02
CA TYR A 54 -10.61 24.33 32.56
C TYR A 54 -11.99 24.79 33.03
N GLU A 55 -12.13 25.11 34.32
CA GLU A 55 -13.39 25.58 34.90
C GLU A 55 -13.86 26.88 34.23
N GLU A 56 -12.97 27.89 34.11
CA GLU A 56 -13.35 29.18 33.56
C GLU A 56 -13.70 29.13 32.06
N VAL A 57 -12.95 28.37 31.27
CA VAL A 57 -13.28 28.18 29.84
C VAL A 57 -14.57 27.37 29.70
N THR A 58 -14.77 26.34 30.52
CA THR A 58 -16.00 25.54 30.44
C THR A 58 -17.22 26.34 30.89
N ASP A 59 -17.07 27.21 31.88
CA ASP A 59 -18.12 28.13 32.32
C ASP A 59 -18.47 29.15 31.23
N TYR A 60 -17.46 29.70 30.56
CA TYR A 60 -17.65 30.55 29.39
C TYR A 60 -18.42 29.81 28.28
N VAL A 61 -17.97 28.60 27.92
CA VAL A 61 -18.65 27.74 26.94
C VAL A 61 -20.10 27.50 27.32
N ARG A 62 -20.37 27.13 28.58
CA ARG A 62 -21.72 26.87 29.10
C ARG A 62 -22.62 28.10 29.04
N GLN A 63 -22.11 29.27 29.43
CA GLN A 63 -22.88 30.52 29.41
C GLN A 63 -23.23 30.92 27.97
N GLU A 64 -22.27 30.85 27.05
CA GLU A 64 -22.49 31.16 25.64
C GLU A 64 -23.44 30.16 24.97
N PHE A 65 -23.39 28.87 25.33
CA PHE A 65 -24.36 27.87 24.88
C PHE A 65 -25.79 28.22 25.32
N ASN A 66 -25.97 28.59 26.59
CA ASN A 66 -27.29 28.93 27.12
C ASN A 66 -27.82 30.24 26.51
N ARG A 67 -26.94 31.21 26.23
CA ARG A 67 -27.28 32.44 25.50
C ARG A 67 -27.70 32.15 24.06
N ALA A 68 -26.98 31.26 23.38
CA ALA A 68 -27.29 30.81 22.02
C ALA A 68 -28.66 30.12 21.93
N GLU A 69 -29.05 29.34 22.94
CA GLU A 69 -30.38 28.70 22.98
C GLU A 69 -31.54 29.65 23.25
N ALA A 70 -31.31 30.72 24.02
CA ALA A 70 -32.33 31.73 24.29
C ALA A 70 -32.63 32.63 23.07
N LEU A 71 -31.85 32.53 22.01
CA LEU A 71 -32.06 33.21 20.73
C LEU A 71 -32.99 32.35 19.84
N GLU A 72 -34.31 32.61 19.86
CA GLU A 72 -35.33 31.87 19.08
C GLU A 72 -35.22 32.00 17.53
N ASN A 73 -34.24 32.74 16.99
CA ASN A 73 -34.09 32.90 15.54
C ASN A 73 -33.32 31.73 14.91
N SER A 74 -34.03 31.01 14.04
CA SER A 74 -33.73 29.73 13.40
C SER A 74 -32.51 29.74 12.47
N GLY A 75 -31.31 29.61 13.05
CA GLY A 75 -30.12 29.12 12.34
C GLY A 75 -28.76 29.31 13.02
N SER A 76 -28.60 30.26 13.95
CA SER A 76 -27.28 30.53 14.57
C SER A 76 -26.90 29.57 15.70
N LYS A 77 -27.85 28.76 16.18
CA LYS A 77 -27.66 27.81 17.29
C LYS A 77 -26.58 26.76 16.97
N GLY A 78 -26.64 26.14 15.78
CA GLY A 78 -25.68 25.10 15.39
C GLY A 78 -24.27 25.67 15.15
N THR A 79 -24.16 26.83 14.50
CA THR A 79 -22.88 27.54 14.31
C THR A 79 -22.18 27.89 15.62
N VAL A 80 -22.90 28.51 16.57
CA VAL A 80 -22.34 28.88 17.88
C VAL A 80 -22.00 27.62 18.67
N GLY A 81 -22.89 26.62 18.68
CA GLY A 81 -22.66 25.36 19.37
C GLY A 81 -21.43 24.60 18.86
N PHE A 82 -21.19 24.58 17.54
CA PHE A 82 -20.00 23.96 16.97
C PHE A 82 -18.70 24.63 17.39
N ALA A 83 -18.65 25.96 17.33
CA ALA A 83 -17.44 26.71 17.69
C ALA A 83 -17.11 26.56 19.18
N LEU A 84 -18.12 26.54 20.04
CA LEU A 84 -17.95 26.32 21.48
C LEU A 84 -17.52 24.89 21.79
N THR A 85 -18.09 23.91 21.10
CA THR A 85 -17.66 22.50 21.19
C THR A 85 -16.21 22.32 20.75
N THR A 86 -15.81 22.99 19.66
CA THR A 86 -14.43 23.01 19.17
C THR A 86 -13.48 23.65 20.19
N LEU A 87 -13.89 24.74 20.84
CA LEU A 87 -13.12 25.37 21.90
C LEU A 87 -12.90 24.41 23.08
N GLN A 88 -13.93 23.67 23.48
CA GLN A 88 -13.83 22.67 24.55
C GLN A 88 -12.91 21.50 24.16
N ARG A 89 -13.00 20.99 22.93
CA ARG A 89 -12.08 19.96 22.41
C ARG A 89 -10.63 20.41 22.46
N ARG A 90 -10.37 21.66 22.09
CA ARG A 90 -9.03 22.26 22.09
C ARG A 90 -8.48 22.51 23.50
N LEU A 91 -9.35 22.86 24.46
CA LEU A 91 -9.03 22.91 25.89
C LEU A 91 -8.57 21.56 26.43
N ALA A 92 -9.30 20.48 26.11
CA ALA A 92 -8.93 19.13 26.51
C ALA A 92 -7.67 18.60 25.78
N SER A 93 -7.31 19.21 24.65
CA SER A 93 -6.19 18.78 23.82
C SER A 93 -4.83 19.21 24.36
N SER A 94 -4.53 20.51 24.38
CA SER A 94 -3.27 21.02 24.95
C SER A 94 -3.36 22.51 25.34
N PRO A 95 -2.52 22.98 26.29
CA PRO A 95 -2.42 24.41 26.63
C PRO A 95 -2.09 25.30 25.42
N GLU A 96 -1.27 24.82 24.49
CA GLU A 96 -0.98 25.55 23.24
C GLU A 96 -2.22 25.69 22.37
N ALA A 97 -2.98 24.60 22.17
CA ALA A 97 -4.15 24.61 21.29
C ALA A 97 -5.24 25.56 21.78
N ILE A 98 -5.52 25.59 23.09
CA ILE A 98 -6.53 26.50 23.66
C ILE A 98 -6.06 27.95 23.66
N TYR A 99 -4.79 28.21 23.99
CA TYR A 99 -4.22 29.55 23.90
C TYR A 99 -4.37 30.15 22.49
N GLN A 100 -3.98 29.38 21.46
CA GLN A 100 -4.12 29.83 20.07
C GLN A 100 -5.58 30.03 19.65
N SER A 101 -6.53 29.28 20.22
CA SER A 101 -7.95 29.47 19.95
C SER A 101 -8.51 30.75 20.57
N LEU A 102 -8.24 30.97 21.86
CA LEU A 102 -8.72 32.15 22.58
C LEU A 102 -8.14 33.43 21.96
N LYS A 103 -6.84 33.42 21.65
CA LYS A 103 -6.17 34.53 20.96
C LYS A 103 -6.81 34.83 19.60
N ARG A 104 -6.94 33.84 18.73
CA ARG A 104 -7.56 34.01 17.40
C ARG A 104 -9.00 34.51 17.50
N ARG A 105 -9.77 34.02 18.47
CA ARG A 105 -11.16 34.43 18.69
C ARG A 105 -11.22 35.89 19.16
N ARG A 106 -10.41 36.28 20.15
CA ARG A 106 -10.33 37.67 20.63
C ARG A 106 -9.95 38.64 19.52
N GLU A 107 -8.84 38.40 18.82
CA GLU A 107 -8.36 39.26 17.73
C GLU A 107 -9.38 39.43 16.59
N ARG A 108 -10.25 38.44 16.38
CA ARG A 108 -11.34 38.52 15.40
C ARG A 108 -12.50 39.35 15.91
N LEU A 109 -12.94 39.15 17.17
CA LEU A 109 -14.02 39.95 17.76
C LEU A 109 -13.60 41.42 17.91
N GLU A 110 -12.33 41.71 18.21
CA GLU A 110 -11.79 43.07 18.23
C GLU A 110 -11.85 43.76 16.86
N ARG A 111 -11.50 43.04 15.78
CA ARG A 111 -11.65 43.55 14.41
C ARG A 111 -13.10 43.91 14.10
N ARG A 112 -14.05 43.05 14.49
CA ARG A 112 -15.49 43.31 14.29
C ARG A 112 -16.01 44.46 15.12
N LEU A 113 -15.58 44.58 16.37
CA LEU A 113 -15.91 45.72 17.22
C LEU A 113 -15.44 47.03 16.57
N HIS A 114 -14.25 47.01 15.96
CA HIS A 114 -13.73 48.17 15.22
C HIS A 114 -14.60 48.51 14.00
N GLU A 115 -15.00 47.51 13.21
CA GLU A 115 -15.89 47.67 12.05
C GLU A 115 -17.28 48.22 12.47
N ALA A 116 -17.90 47.64 13.51
CA ALA A 116 -19.20 48.08 14.02
C ALA A 116 -19.19 49.55 14.47
N ARG A 117 -18.10 50.00 15.11
CA ARG A 117 -17.93 51.39 15.54
C ARG A 117 -17.74 52.36 14.36
N GLN A 118 -17.18 51.92 13.24
CA GLN A 118 -17.02 52.76 12.04
C GLN A 118 -18.36 53.05 11.34
N VAL A 119 -19.35 52.17 11.45
CA VAL A 119 -20.66 52.27 10.75
C VAL A 119 -21.67 53.18 11.49
N ARG A 120 -21.30 53.79 12.63
CA ARG A 120 -22.20 54.61 13.50
C ARG A 120 -23.44 53.83 14.00
N TYR A 121 -23.27 52.57 14.39
CA TYR A 121 -24.27 51.92 15.25
C TYR A 121 -24.26 52.58 16.64
N ASP A 122 -25.44 52.92 17.17
CA ASP A 122 -25.58 53.40 18.55
C ASP A 122 -25.33 52.24 19.52
N VAL A 123 -24.83 52.50 20.74
CA VAL A 123 -24.29 51.46 21.66
C VAL A 123 -25.31 50.37 22.01
N ASP A 124 -26.60 50.73 22.06
CA ASP A 124 -27.73 49.85 22.39
C ASP A 124 -28.47 49.31 21.14
N THR A 125 -27.98 49.61 19.93
CA THR A 125 -28.62 49.12 18.70
C THR A 125 -28.31 47.63 18.53
N PRO A 126 -29.33 46.79 18.25
CA PRO A 126 -29.09 45.40 17.87
C PRO A 126 -28.14 45.35 16.68
N LEU A 127 -27.02 44.66 16.86
CA LEU A 127 -26.03 44.44 15.83
C LEU A 127 -26.64 43.52 14.76
N GLU A 128 -27.01 44.06 13.60
CA GLU A 128 -27.32 43.27 12.39
C GLU A 128 -26.04 42.67 11.76
N LEU A 129 -25.04 42.33 12.57
CA LEU A 129 -23.68 41.98 12.16
C LEU A 129 -23.55 40.62 11.46
N PHE A 130 -24.60 39.79 11.51
CA PHE A 130 -24.58 38.43 10.97
C PHE A 130 -25.51 38.24 9.75
N GLN A 131 -26.11 39.31 9.21
CA GLN A 131 -26.92 39.21 8.00
C GLN A 131 -26.05 38.88 6.78
N GLY A 132 -26.31 37.72 6.15
CA GLY A 132 -25.69 37.32 4.88
C GLY A 132 -24.60 36.25 4.94
N LEU A 133 -24.32 35.66 6.11
CA LEU A 133 -23.35 34.57 6.26
C LEU A 133 -24.06 33.21 6.42
N PRO A 134 -23.50 32.11 5.88
CA PRO A 134 -24.13 30.79 5.92
C PRO A 134 -24.21 30.24 7.35
N LEU A 135 -25.40 29.80 7.76
CA LEU A 135 -25.71 29.23 9.07
C LEU A 135 -25.51 27.70 9.04
N ILE A 136 -24.94 27.13 10.10
CA ILE A 136 -24.78 25.69 10.28
C ILE A 136 -25.92 25.18 11.15
N THR A 137 -26.74 24.28 10.61
CA THR A 137 -27.83 23.61 11.33
C THR A 137 -27.31 22.40 12.13
N ASP A 138 -28.16 21.82 12.97
CA ASP A 138 -27.81 20.61 13.72
C ASP A 138 -27.62 19.38 12.79
N GLU A 139 -28.35 19.30 11.67
CA GLU A 139 -28.13 18.25 10.64
C GLU A 139 -26.76 18.41 9.96
N ASP A 140 -26.31 19.66 9.81
CA ASP A 140 -25.04 19.98 9.19
C ASP A 140 -23.82 19.66 10.07
N LEU A 141 -24.03 19.56 11.38
CA LEU A 141 -23.03 19.16 12.37
C LEU A 141 -22.77 17.65 12.32
N ASP A 142 -23.81 16.86 12.12
CA ASP A 142 -23.69 15.42 11.93
C ASP A 142 -22.95 15.10 10.61
N ASP A 143 -23.24 15.82 9.53
CA ASP A 143 -22.52 15.68 8.25
C ASP A 143 -21.04 16.10 8.34
N LEU A 144 -20.68 16.99 9.29
CA LEU A 144 -19.28 17.40 9.52
C LEU A 144 -18.44 16.28 10.14
N GLU A 145 -18.99 15.49 11.06
CA GLU A 145 -18.23 14.40 11.69
C GLU A 145 -17.76 13.33 10.69
N ASP A 146 -18.56 13.13 9.65
CA ASP A 146 -18.31 12.20 8.54
C ASP A 146 -17.71 12.89 7.30
N ALA A 147 -17.39 14.19 7.40
CA ALA A 147 -16.72 14.92 6.34
C ALA A 147 -15.23 14.53 6.28
N PRO A 148 -14.60 14.60 5.08
CA PRO A 148 -13.17 14.44 4.96
C PRO A 148 -12.48 15.42 5.92
N ASP A 149 -11.52 14.93 6.67
CA ASP A 149 -10.93 15.69 7.77
C ASP A 149 -10.28 17.03 7.37
N ALA A 150 -9.82 17.14 6.12
CA ALA A 150 -9.34 18.42 5.57
C ALA A 150 -10.46 19.47 5.43
N GLU A 151 -11.70 19.03 5.23
CA GLU A 151 -12.91 19.87 5.22
C GLU A 151 -13.34 20.24 6.65
N LEU A 152 -13.23 19.30 7.60
CA LEU A 152 -13.43 19.56 9.03
C LEU A 152 -12.47 20.64 9.54
N GLU A 153 -11.16 20.49 9.30
CA GLU A 153 -10.13 21.45 9.73
C GLU A 153 -10.40 22.85 9.13
N GLN A 154 -10.76 22.92 7.84
CA GLN A 154 -11.14 24.19 7.19
C GLN A 154 -12.44 24.78 7.74
N THR A 155 -13.41 23.94 8.11
CA THR A 155 -14.69 24.39 8.65
C THR A 155 -14.54 24.85 10.09
N GLU A 156 -13.74 24.17 10.91
CA GLU A 156 -13.34 24.63 12.25
C GLU A 156 -12.72 26.04 12.16
N GLU A 157 -11.79 26.28 11.21
CA GLU A 157 -11.20 27.61 11.02
C GLU A 157 -12.19 28.69 10.55
N ARG A 158 -13.20 28.32 9.75
CA ARG A 158 -14.23 29.26 9.23
C ARG A 158 -15.38 29.51 10.20
N VAL A 159 -15.71 28.56 11.07
CA VAL A 159 -16.90 28.62 11.95
C VAL A 159 -16.59 29.21 13.31
N VAL A 160 -15.37 29.06 13.80
CA VAL A 160 -14.89 29.83 14.96
C VAL A 160 -15.07 31.34 14.72
N ASP A 161 -15.13 31.77 13.46
CA ASP A 161 -15.41 33.16 13.09
C ASP A 161 -16.85 33.58 13.36
N GLN A 162 -17.82 32.68 13.35
CA GLN A 162 -19.24 33.04 13.25
C GLN A 162 -19.97 33.06 14.60
N ALA A 163 -19.28 32.76 15.69
CA ALA A 163 -19.91 32.26 16.91
C ALA A 163 -19.86 33.20 18.11
N SER A 164 -20.27 34.46 17.98
CA SER A 164 -20.57 35.30 19.16
C SER A 164 -22.07 35.36 19.35
N ALA A 165 -22.55 35.16 20.57
CA ALA A 165 -23.96 35.36 20.92
C ALA A 165 -24.29 36.83 21.26
N ALA A 166 -23.31 37.74 21.19
CA ALA A 166 -23.47 39.14 21.54
C ALA A 166 -24.42 39.86 20.56
N ARG A 167 -25.41 40.57 21.12
CA ARG A 167 -26.43 41.35 20.40
C ARG A 167 -26.10 42.83 20.30
N THR A 168 -25.27 43.35 21.20
CA THR A 168 -24.92 44.77 21.28
C THR A 168 -23.41 44.97 21.35
N ILE A 169 -22.97 46.20 21.06
CA ILE A 169 -21.56 46.58 21.16
C ILE A 169 -21.06 46.36 22.61
N ALA A 170 -21.90 46.69 23.60
CA ALA A 170 -21.59 46.47 25.01
C ALA A 170 -21.41 44.98 25.35
N GLU A 171 -22.28 44.09 24.84
CA GLU A 171 -22.12 42.64 25.04
C GLU A 171 -20.85 42.10 24.38
N LEU A 172 -20.52 42.60 23.18
CA LEU A 172 -19.32 42.21 22.46
C LEU A 172 -18.04 42.66 23.18
N GLU A 173 -18.03 43.87 23.75
CA GLU A 173 -16.92 44.38 24.57
C GLU A 173 -16.70 43.54 25.84
N VAL A 174 -17.77 43.13 26.50
CA VAL A 174 -17.71 42.23 27.66
C VAL A 174 -17.15 40.87 27.26
N GLU A 175 -17.58 40.30 26.14
CA GLU A 175 -17.05 39.03 25.63
C GLU A 175 -15.55 39.14 25.30
N ILE A 176 -15.13 40.21 24.63
CA ILE A 176 -13.71 40.46 24.30
C ILE A 176 -12.86 40.57 25.57
N ALA A 177 -13.33 41.29 26.59
CA ALA A 177 -12.64 41.42 27.86
C ALA A 177 -12.50 40.07 28.59
N LEU A 178 -13.55 39.25 28.55
CA LEU A 178 -13.52 37.89 29.10
C LEU A 178 -12.52 37.00 28.35
N LEU A 179 -12.54 37.02 27.02
CA LEU A 179 -11.59 36.27 26.19
C LEU A 179 -10.14 36.71 26.40
N ALA A 180 -9.89 37.99 26.63
CA ALA A 180 -8.55 38.49 26.97
C ALA A 180 -8.04 37.92 28.31
N ARG A 181 -8.93 37.84 29.31
CA ARG A 181 -8.61 37.20 30.59
C ARG A 181 -8.34 35.71 30.44
N LEU A 182 -9.16 34.98 29.68
CA LEU A 182 -8.97 33.55 29.41
C LEU A 182 -7.68 33.30 28.60
N GLU A 183 -7.37 34.14 27.61
CA GLU A 183 -6.12 34.06 26.84
C GLU A 183 -4.90 34.19 27.75
N GLU A 184 -4.90 35.19 28.65
CA GLU A 184 -3.80 35.40 29.59
C GLU A 184 -3.66 34.22 30.57
N LEU A 185 -4.78 33.66 31.06
CA LEU A 185 -4.75 32.46 31.90
C LEU A 185 -4.17 31.25 31.15
N ALA A 186 -4.59 31.03 29.90
CA ALA A 186 -4.04 29.97 29.04
C ALA A 186 -2.54 30.18 28.78
N HIS A 187 -2.12 31.43 28.58
CA HIS A 187 -0.73 31.80 28.41
C HIS A 187 0.11 31.55 29.69
N GLN A 188 -0.47 31.80 30.87
CA GLN A 188 0.17 31.48 32.15
C GLN A 188 0.39 29.98 32.34
N VAL A 189 -0.63 29.15 32.06
CA VAL A 189 -0.51 27.68 32.07
C VAL A 189 0.57 27.22 31.09
N ARG A 190 0.58 27.76 29.87
CA ARG A 190 1.61 27.45 28.87
C ARG A 190 3.03 27.81 29.35
N ARG A 191 3.19 28.95 30.02
CA ARG A 191 4.49 29.45 30.51
C ARG A 191 4.96 28.78 31.79
N SER A 192 4.07 28.24 32.61
CA SER A 192 4.46 27.52 33.84
C SER A 192 5.26 26.26 33.51
N GLY A 193 5.09 25.71 32.31
CA GLY A 193 5.74 24.48 31.87
C GLY A 193 5.16 23.21 32.50
N THR A 194 4.14 23.36 33.35
CA THR A 194 3.42 22.29 34.05
C THR A 194 2.20 21.89 33.23
N ASP A 195 2.42 21.00 32.27
CA ASP A 195 1.36 20.36 31.49
C ASP A 195 1.28 18.89 31.93
N ARG A 196 0.24 18.57 32.71
CA ARG A 196 0.11 17.24 33.33
C ARG A 196 -0.15 16.14 32.32
N LYS A 197 -0.78 16.48 31.19
CA LYS A 197 -1.01 15.56 30.09
C LYS A 197 0.31 15.25 29.37
N TRP A 198 1.13 16.27 29.10
CA TRP A 198 2.48 16.10 28.59
C TRP A 198 3.35 15.29 29.56
N GLU A 199 3.29 15.55 30.87
CA GLU A 199 4.04 14.76 31.86
C GLU A 199 3.63 13.28 31.85
N GLY A 200 2.33 13.00 31.71
CA GLY A 200 1.81 11.65 31.52
C GLY A 200 2.39 10.98 30.26
N LEU A 201 2.39 11.69 29.13
CA LEU A 201 3.02 11.21 27.90
C LEU A 201 4.53 11.01 28.07
N ALA A 202 5.25 11.97 28.64
CA ALA A 202 6.70 11.91 28.83
C ALA A 202 7.09 10.74 29.73
N SER A 203 6.35 10.51 30.82
CA SER A 203 6.52 9.35 31.68
C SER A 203 6.28 8.05 30.91
N LEU A 204 5.22 7.98 30.11
CA LEU A 204 4.95 6.82 29.25
C LEU A 204 6.11 6.56 28.28
N LEU A 205 6.63 7.60 27.62
CA LEU A 205 7.74 7.50 26.67
C LEU A 205 9.06 7.10 27.35
N GLN A 206 9.28 7.44 28.62
CA GLN A 206 10.56 7.20 29.30
C GLN A 206 10.56 5.91 30.12
N ASN A 207 9.44 5.58 30.75
CA ASN A 207 9.39 4.59 31.82
C ASN A 207 8.65 3.29 31.44
N ASN A 208 7.92 3.27 30.31
CA ASN A 208 7.21 2.08 29.89
C ASN A 208 8.16 1.12 29.14
N ALA A 209 8.25 -0.13 29.61
CA ALA A 209 9.13 -1.15 29.04
C ALA A 209 8.81 -1.45 27.56
N GLU A 210 7.53 -1.37 27.16
CA GLU A 210 7.11 -1.65 25.78
C GLU A 210 7.68 -0.63 24.78
N MET A 211 8.08 0.56 25.25
CA MET A 211 8.70 1.58 24.41
C MET A 211 10.11 1.20 23.95
N PHE A 212 10.70 0.14 24.51
CA PHE A 212 12.06 -0.30 24.22
C PHE A 212 12.09 -1.77 23.76
N ASP A 213 13.04 -2.10 22.89
CA ASP A 213 13.36 -3.49 22.55
C ASP A 213 14.23 -4.15 23.63
N ALA A 214 14.51 -5.45 23.47
CA ALA A 214 15.30 -6.21 24.43
C ALA A 214 16.74 -5.67 24.58
N GLU A 215 17.23 -4.98 23.56
CA GLU A 215 18.53 -4.31 23.54
C GLU A 215 18.51 -2.88 24.10
N GLY A 216 17.34 -2.40 24.55
CA GLY A 216 17.15 -1.07 25.14
C GLY A 216 17.02 0.06 24.12
N HIS A 217 16.87 -0.23 22.83
CA HIS A 217 16.58 0.79 21.83
C HIS A 217 15.09 1.12 21.80
N ARG A 218 14.76 2.40 21.58
CA ARG A 218 13.39 2.85 21.48
C ARG A 218 12.69 2.26 20.24
N ARG A 219 11.52 1.65 20.45
CA ARG A 219 10.64 1.16 19.39
C ARG A 219 9.92 2.32 18.70
N LYS A 220 9.46 2.10 17.47
CA LYS A 220 8.72 3.12 16.70
C LYS A 220 7.31 3.30 17.28
N LEU A 221 6.91 4.56 17.46
CA LEU A 221 5.65 4.95 18.08
C LEU A 221 4.87 5.91 17.19
N VAL A 222 3.56 5.71 17.11
CA VAL A 222 2.63 6.65 16.48
C VAL A 222 1.85 7.39 17.56
N ILE A 223 1.76 8.71 17.46
CA ILE A 223 0.95 9.56 18.36
C ILE A 223 -0.10 10.28 17.52
N PHE A 224 -1.38 10.08 17.84
CA PHE A 224 -2.49 10.78 17.22
C PHE A 224 -2.99 11.93 18.10
N THR A 225 -3.29 13.05 17.46
CA THR A 225 -3.92 14.24 18.06
C THR A 225 -4.94 14.81 17.07
N GLU A 226 -5.97 15.50 17.55
CA GLU A 226 -6.99 16.08 16.65
C GLU A 226 -6.48 17.35 15.95
N HIS A 227 -5.70 18.17 16.65
CA HIS A 227 -5.40 19.54 16.21
C HIS A 227 -3.94 19.74 15.81
N ARG A 228 -3.72 20.51 14.75
CA ARG A 228 -2.39 20.85 14.24
C ARG A 228 -1.52 21.60 15.25
N ASP A 229 -2.12 22.50 16.04
CA ASP A 229 -1.38 23.25 17.07
C ASP A 229 -0.84 22.32 18.16
N THR A 230 -1.62 21.32 18.59
CA THR A 230 -1.16 20.27 19.51
C THR A 230 -0.10 19.38 18.88
N LEU A 231 -0.24 19.02 17.60
CA LEU A 231 0.79 18.26 16.87
C LEU A 231 2.13 18.98 16.87
N ASN A 232 2.15 20.28 16.58
CA ASN A 232 3.37 21.08 16.56
C ASN A 232 4.00 21.15 17.96
N TYR A 233 3.18 21.43 18.98
CA TYR A 233 3.59 21.43 20.38
C TYR A 233 4.23 20.10 20.81
N LEU A 234 3.57 18.98 20.52
CA LEU A 234 4.08 17.64 20.82
C LEU A 234 5.39 17.35 20.09
N ALA A 235 5.47 17.66 18.80
CA ALA A 235 6.66 17.40 18.01
C ALA A 235 7.88 18.15 18.58
N GLU A 236 7.73 19.42 18.96
CA GLU A 236 8.80 20.20 19.57
C GLU A 236 9.23 19.66 20.94
N ARG A 237 8.27 19.33 21.81
CA ARG A 237 8.53 18.78 23.14
C ARG A 237 9.22 17.43 23.09
N ILE A 238 8.79 16.54 22.19
CA ILE A 238 9.40 15.22 22.00
C ILE A 238 10.81 15.35 21.40
N ARG A 239 11.01 16.22 20.40
CA ARG A 239 12.35 16.49 19.84
C ARG A 239 13.32 16.98 20.91
N THR A 240 12.86 17.89 21.75
CA THR A 240 13.64 18.43 22.88
C THR A 240 13.97 17.33 23.89
N MET A 241 12.98 16.52 24.27
CA MET A 241 13.16 15.40 25.19
C MET A 241 14.15 14.35 24.67
N LEU A 242 14.11 14.03 23.38
CA LEU A 242 15.00 13.06 22.75
C LEU A 242 16.38 13.66 22.40
N GLY A 243 16.52 14.99 22.41
CA GLY A 243 17.73 15.70 22.01
C GLY A 243 18.10 15.57 20.53
N ARG A 244 17.15 15.13 19.68
CA ARG A 244 17.36 14.87 18.24
C ARG A 244 16.14 15.32 17.45
N ALA A 245 16.31 16.29 16.57
CA ALA A 245 15.21 16.87 15.80
C ALA A 245 14.66 15.86 14.76
N GLU A 246 15.56 15.08 14.16
CA GLU A 246 15.29 14.06 13.15
C GLU A 246 14.56 12.83 13.70
N ALA A 247 14.50 12.67 15.03
CA ALA A 247 13.82 11.52 15.65
C ALA A 247 12.29 11.59 15.55
N VAL A 248 11.73 12.75 15.19
CA VAL A 248 10.29 12.99 15.14
C VAL A 248 9.87 13.55 13.78
N VAL A 249 8.96 12.84 13.12
CA VAL A 249 8.29 13.29 11.91
C VAL A 249 6.81 13.58 12.18
N THR A 250 6.21 14.43 11.34
CA THR A 250 4.83 14.87 11.50
C THR A 250 4.02 14.62 10.24
N ILE A 251 2.74 14.31 10.39
CA ILE A 251 1.80 14.16 9.28
C ILE A 251 0.50 14.93 9.58
N HIS A 252 0.15 15.93 8.76
CA HIS A 252 -1.08 16.72 8.94
C HIS A 252 -1.78 17.07 7.62
N GLY A 253 -3.04 17.51 7.70
CA GLY A 253 -3.93 17.75 6.55
C GLY A 253 -3.36 18.70 5.50
N GLY A 254 -2.76 19.81 5.97
CA GLY A 254 -2.08 20.79 5.11
C GLY A 254 -0.79 20.35 4.40
N MET A 255 -0.28 19.12 4.61
CA MET A 255 0.93 18.65 3.92
C MET A 255 0.63 18.22 2.48
N GLY A 256 1.56 18.53 1.58
CA GLY A 256 1.54 18.02 0.21
C GLY A 256 1.69 16.50 0.18
N ARG A 257 1.18 15.85 -0.88
CA ARG A 257 1.25 14.38 -1.03
C ARG A 257 2.69 13.84 -0.96
N GLU A 258 3.64 14.54 -1.58
CA GLU A 258 5.06 14.16 -1.61
C GLU A 258 5.71 14.25 -0.22
N GLU A 259 5.42 15.32 0.51
CA GLU A 259 5.93 15.54 1.87
C GLU A 259 5.41 14.46 2.83
N ARG A 260 4.12 14.10 2.71
CA ARG A 260 3.48 13.02 3.46
C ARG A 260 4.10 11.66 3.16
N ALA A 261 4.30 11.34 1.88
CA ALA A 261 4.94 10.09 1.46
C ALA A 261 6.38 9.99 2.01
N ARG A 262 7.14 11.09 1.96
CA ARG A 262 8.49 11.16 2.53
C ARG A 262 8.51 10.97 4.05
N ALA A 263 7.58 11.58 4.78
CA ALA A 263 7.46 11.42 6.22
C ALA A 263 7.13 9.96 6.60
N GLN A 264 6.19 9.34 5.88
CA GLN A 264 5.84 7.92 6.05
C GLN A 264 7.01 6.99 5.76
N GLU A 265 7.71 7.18 4.64
CA GLU A 265 8.85 6.35 4.24
C GLU A 265 10.00 6.48 5.24
N SER A 266 10.28 7.71 5.70
CA SER A 266 11.28 7.97 6.74
C SER A 266 10.91 7.30 8.06
N PHE A 267 9.66 7.40 8.50
CA PHE A 267 9.19 6.67 9.68
C PHE A 267 9.29 5.15 9.51
N THR A 268 9.12 4.64 8.30
CA THR A 268 9.14 3.19 8.07
C THR A 268 10.57 2.62 8.07
N GLN A 269 11.50 3.29 7.37
CA GLN A 269 12.81 2.72 7.03
C GLN A 269 14.00 3.41 7.69
N ASP A 270 13.86 4.65 8.16
CA ASP A 270 14.95 5.35 8.84
C ASP A 270 14.96 4.96 10.33
N LYS A 271 16.03 4.28 10.78
CA LYS A 271 16.19 3.88 12.17
C LYS A 271 16.24 5.08 13.14
N GLN A 272 16.67 6.26 12.68
CA GLN A 272 16.76 7.45 13.54
C GLN A 272 15.39 8.05 13.82
N VAL A 273 14.41 7.87 12.93
CA VAL A 273 13.04 8.35 13.13
C VAL A 273 12.30 7.39 14.04
N GLN A 274 11.98 7.82 15.26
CA GLN A 274 11.39 6.97 16.29
C GLN A 274 9.91 7.27 16.55
N VAL A 275 9.49 8.53 16.36
CA VAL A 275 8.13 8.96 16.65
C VAL A 275 7.50 9.63 15.43
N LEU A 276 6.27 9.25 15.13
CA LEU A 276 5.42 9.93 14.15
C LEU A 276 4.23 10.53 14.88
N VAL A 277 4.06 11.85 14.78
CA VAL A 277 2.89 12.56 15.31
C VAL A 277 1.97 12.90 14.15
N ALA A 278 0.71 12.48 14.20
CA ALA A 278 -0.24 12.68 13.11
C ALA A 278 -1.54 13.32 13.58
N THR A 279 -2.14 14.16 12.74
CA THR A 279 -3.57 14.46 12.83
C THR A 279 -4.39 13.42 12.08
N ASP A 280 -5.66 13.26 12.49
CA ASP A 280 -6.60 12.38 11.79
C ASP A 280 -6.61 12.67 10.28
N ALA A 281 -6.59 13.97 9.94
CA ALA A 281 -6.74 14.45 8.58
C ALA A 281 -5.72 14.00 7.55
N ALA A 282 -4.57 13.54 8.01
CA ALA A 282 -3.55 13.02 7.14
C ALA A 282 -3.11 11.61 7.50
N GLY A 283 -3.60 11.03 8.61
CA GLY A 283 -3.40 9.61 8.92
C GLY A 283 -4.31 8.68 8.13
N GLU A 284 -5.42 9.18 7.57
CA GLU A 284 -6.32 8.39 6.75
C GLU A 284 -5.64 7.85 5.48
N GLY A 285 -5.81 6.55 5.23
CA GLY A 285 -5.22 5.85 4.09
C GLY A 285 -3.73 5.51 4.22
N ILE A 286 -3.02 6.02 5.23
CA ILE A 286 -1.61 5.71 5.44
C ILE A 286 -1.44 4.30 6.04
N ASN A 287 -0.35 3.62 5.64
CA ASN A 287 0.08 2.36 6.26
C ASN A 287 1.19 2.64 7.29
N LEU A 288 0.91 2.40 8.57
CA LEU A 288 1.81 2.62 9.70
C LEU A 288 2.18 1.32 10.44
N GLN A 289 1.91 0.15 9.84
CA GLN A 289 2.21 -1.20 10.37
C GLN A 289 3.64 -1.39 10.90
N ARG A 290 4.59 -0.53 10.51
CA ARG A 290 5.94 -0.54 11.06
C ARG A 290 5.95 -0.36 12.58
N ALA A 291 5.00 0.40 13.11
CA ALA A 291 4.80 0.53 14.54
C ALA A 291 3.68 -0.41 14.99
N HIS A 292 3.85 -0.98 16.17
CA HIS A 292 2.83 -1.71 16.93
C HIS A 292 2.45 -0.92 18.20
N LEU A 293 3.07 0.23 18.44
CA LEU A 293 2.80 1.13 19.55
C LEU A 293 2.04 2.37 19.05
N MET A 294 0.93 2.69 19.72
CA MET A 294 0.12 3.86 19.40
C MET A 294 -0.34 4.59 20.66
N VAL A 295 -0.28 5.91 20.65
CA VAL A 295 -0.84 6.78 21.68
C VAL A 295 -1.92 7.66 21.06
N ASN A 296 -3.13 7.63 21.62
CA ASN A 296 -4.10 8.68 21.43
C ASN A 296 -3.84 9.76 22.48
N TYR A 297 -3.24 10.86 22.05
CA TYR A 297 -3.09 12.03 22.91
C TYR A 297 -4.45 12.68 23.16
N ASP A 298 -5.30 12.72 22.14
CA ASP A 298 -6.68 13.19 22.21
C ASP A 298 -7.63 12.08 21.77
N LEU A 299 -8.76 11.93 22.47
CA LEU A 299 -9.78 10.95 22.11
C LEU A 299 -10.83 11.59 21.19
N PRO A 300 -11.11 10.96 20.02
CA PRO A 300 -12.14 11.45 19.15
C PRO A 300 -13.52 11.23 19.78
N TRP A 301 -14.42 12.20 19.59
CA TRP A 301 -15.79 12.10 20.09
C TRP A 301 -16.66 11.17 19.23
N ASN A 302 -16.13 10.70 18.09
CA ASN A 302 -16.70 9.63 17.27
C ASN A 302 -15.89 8.32 17.49
N PRO A 303 -16.49 7.27 18.10
CA PRO A 303 -15.82 6.01 18.38
C PRO A 303 -15.25 5.29 17.15
N ASN A 304 -15.86 5.47 15.97
CA ASN A 304 -15.37 4.86 14.73
C ASN A 304 -13.95 5.34 14.39
N ARG A 305 -13.63 6.60 14.71
CA ARG A 305 -12.29 7.17 14.49
C ARG A 305 -11.23 6.48 15.35
N LEU A 306 -11.59 6.06 16.57
CA LEU A 306 -10.69 5.32 17.45
C LEU A 306 -10.23 4.01 16.80
N GLU A 307 -11.18 3.26 16.23
CA GLU A 307 -10.87 2.00 15.54
C GLU A 307 -10.13 2.24 14.22
N GLN A 308 -10.48 3.28 13.47
CA GLN A 308 -9.75 3.64 12.25
C GLN A 308 -8.29 4.00 12.52
N ARG A 309 -8.00 4.73 13.61
CA ARG A 309 -6.62 5.01 14.06
C ARG A 309 -5.89 3.72 14.37
N PHE A 310 -6.52 2.82 15.14
CA PHE A 310 -5.88 1.57 15.52
C PHE A 310 -5.63 0.66 14.31
N GLY A 311 -6.57 0.64 13.36
CA GLY A 311 -6.44 0.00 12.06
C GLY A 311 -5.34 0.59 11.15
N ARG A 312 -4.61 1.65 11.55
CA ARG A 312 -3.40 2.10 10.84
C ARG A 312 -2.17 1.27 11.17
N ILE A 313 -2.11 0.70 12.38
CA ILE A 313 -1.03 -0.18 12.85
C ILE A 313 -1.44 -1.66 12.93
N HIS A 314 -2.72 -1.93 13.21
CA HIS A 314 -3.28 -3.29 13.30
C HIS A 314 -3.88 -3.71 11.95
N ARG A 315 -3.03 -4.31 11.11
CA ARG A 315 -3.37 -4.75 9.75
C ARG A 315 -2.67 -6.08 9.44
N ILE A 316 -3.10 -6.77 8.38
CA ILE A 316 -2.49 -8.03 7.91
C ILE A 316 -0.98 -7.83 7.69
N GLY A 317 -0.16 -8.71 8.27
CA GLY A 317 1.30 -8.65 8.22
C GLY A 317 1.96 -8.01 9.45
N GLN A 318 1.17 -7.47 10.39
CA GLN A 318 1.66 -7.14 11.72
C GLN A 318 1.94 -8.41 12.51
N THR A 319 3.08 -8.48 13.19
CA THR A 319 3.52 -9.68 13.93
C THR A 319 3.69 -9.44 15.42
N GLU A 320 3.80 -8.18 15.82
CA GLU A 320 3.94 -7.79 17.22
C GLU A 320 2.55 -7.48 17.81
N VAL A 321 2.40 -7.70 19.12
CA VAL A 321 1.19 -7.28 19.85
C VAL A 321 1.02 -5.78 19.71
N CYS A 322 -0.19 -5.34 19.38
CA CYS A 322 -0.47 -3.93 19.19
C CYS A 322 -0.92 -3.28 20.51
N HIS A 323 -0.18 -2.27 20.97
CA HIS A 323 -0.46 -1.54 22.20
C HIS A 323 -1.03 -0.15 21.89
N LEU A 324 -2.13 0.19 22.55
CA LEU A 324 -2.82 1.47 22.42
C LEU A 324 -2.94 2.15 23.79
N TRP A 325 -2.37 3.35 23.96
CA TRP A 325 -2.56 4.17 25.16
C TRP A 325 -3.48 5.36 24.89
N ASN A 326 -4.52 5.52 25.69
CA ASN A 326 -5.45 6.63 25.65
C ASN A 326 -5.21 7.56 26.84
N LEU A 327 -4.80 8.81 26.60
CA LEU A 327 -4.62 9.79 27.68
C LEU A 327 -5.97 10.42 28.05
N VAL A 328 -6.35 10.35 29.33
CA VAL A 328 -7.64 10.85 29.83
C VAL A 328 -7.45 11.69 31.10
N ALA A 329 -7.99 12.91 31.10
CA ALA A 329 -8.06 13.73 32.29
C ALA A 329 -9.22 13.24 33.17
N SER A 330 -8.93 12.68 34.34
CA SER A 330 -9.98 12.08 35.19
C SER A 330 -10.91 13.09 35.87
N GLN A 331 -10.51 14.36 35.96
CA GLN A 331 -11.25 15.42 36.65
C GLN A 331 -12.13 16.25 35.70
N THR A 332 -12.10 15.98 34.39
CA THR A 332 -12.91 16.74 33.43
C THR A 332 -14.24 16.06 33.13
N ARG A 333 -15.25 16.85 32.77
CA ARG A 333 -16.62 16.36 32.50
C ARG A 333 -16.63 15.35 31.35
N GLU A 334 -15.90 15.61 30.28
CA GLU A 334 -15.70 14.67 29.17
C GLU A 334 -14.84 13.46 29.56
N GLY A 335 -13.87 13.64 30.44
CA GLY A 335 -12.98 12.58 30.90
C GLY A 335 -13.70 11.49 31.70
N GLU A 336 -14.73 11.85 32.48
CA GLU A 336 -15.58 10.88 33.17
C GLU A 336 -16.34 9.97 32.19
N VAL A 337 -16.87 10.55 31.11
CA VAL A 337 -17.57 9.80 30.06
C VAL A 337 -16.61 8.85 29.36
N PHE A 338 -15.43 9.34 28.96
CA PHE A 338 -14.41 8.50 28.31
C PHE A 338 -13.87 7.41 29.24
N HIS A 339 -13.67 7.69 30.53
CA HIS A 339 -13.22 6.70 31.49
C HIS A 339 -14.22 5.55 31.62
N THR A 340 -15.52 5.87 31.71
CA THR A 340 -16.59 4.88 31.77
C THR A 340 -16.64 4.04 30.50
N LEU A 341 -16.60 4.70 29.33
CA LEU A 341 -16.61 4.06 28.02
C LEU A 341 -15.42 3.08 27.85
N LEU A 342 -14.20 3.56 28.08
CA LEU A 342 -12.99 2.75 27.90
C LEU A 342 -12.92 1.58 28.88
N LYS A 343 -13.37 1.78 30.13
CA LYS A 343 -13.47 0.70 31.11
C LYS A 343 -14.44 -0.38 30.66
N LYS A 344 -15.62 0.00 30.17
CA LYS A 344 -16.62 -0.96 29.67
C LYS A 344 -16.17 -1.71 28.43
N LEU A 345 -15.50 -1.02 27.51
CA LEU A 345 -14.91 -1.66 26.33
C LEU A 345 -13.87 -2.71 26.69
N GLU A 346 -13.05 -2.44 27.71
CA GLU A 346 -12.05 -3.39 28.19
C GLU A 346 -12.69 -4.63 28.84
N GLU A 347 -13.70 -4.43 29.69
CA GLU A 347 -14.47 -5.51 30.33
C GLU A 347 -15.11 -6.44 29.27
N GLU A 348 -15.73 -5.87 28.24
CA GLU A 348 -16.35 -6.67 27.18
C GLU A 348 -15.33 -7.26 26.19
N ARG A 349 -14.18 -6.61 25.97
CA ARG A 349 -13.09 -7.17 25.16
C ARG A 349 -12.61 -8.50 25.74
N GLU A 350 -12.37 -8.55 27.05
CA GLU A 350 -11.97 -9.78 27.73
C GLU A 350 -13.05 -10.86 27.64
N ALA A 351 -14.31 -10.48 27.77
CA ALA A 351 -15.43 -11.41 27.71
C ALA A 351 -15.72 -11.98 26.30
N LEU A 352 -15.53 -11.18 25.26
CA LEU A 352 -15.83 -11.52 23.86
C LEU A 352 -14.59 -11.86 23.02
N GLY A 353 -13.44 -12.07 23.68
CA GLY A 353 -12.20 -12.51 23.02
C GLY A 353 -11.67 -11.53 21.96
N GLY A 354 -11.75 -10.23 22.22
CA GLY A 354 -11.17 -9.19 21.35
C GLY A 354 -12.06 -8.64 20.25
N GLN A 355 -13.26 -9.20 20.02
CA GLN A 355 -14.12 -8.87 18.87
C GLN A 355 -14.88 -7.53 18.99
N VAL A 356 -14.82 -6.85 20.14
CA VAL A 356 -15.63 -5.65 20.46
C VAL A 356 -15.24 -4.42 19.63
N PHE A 357 -13.96 -4.28 19.30
CA PHE A 357 -13.47 -3.10 18.56
C PHE A 357 -14.00 -3.01 17.13
N ASP A 358 -14.32 -4.15 16.52
CA ASP A 358 -14.82 -4.19 15.15
C ASP A 358 -16.29 -3.70 15.05
N VAL A 359 -17.04 -3.62 16.15
CA VAL A 359 -18.45 -3.17 16.20
C VAL A 359 -18.64 -1.78 16.80
N LEU A 360 -17.59 -1.18 17.36
CA LEU A 360 -17.61 0.14 18.03
C LEU A 360 -18.22 1.26 17.18
N GLY A 361 -17.98 1.26 15.86
CA GLY A 361 -18.54 2.26 14.95
C GLY A 361 -20.05 2.17 14.70
N LYS A 362 -20.72 1.10 15.15
CA LYS A 362 -22.19 0.91 15.05
C LYS A 362 -22.92 1.08 16.38
N VAL A 363 -22.18 1.19 17.49
CA VAL A 363 -22.79 1.38 18.81
C VAL A 363 -23.44 2.76 18.88
N LEU A 364 -24.75 2.78 19.12
CA LEU A 364 -25.51 3.99 19.38
C LEU A 364 -25.80 4.09 20.87
N PHE A 365 -25.65 5.28 21.43
CA PHE A 365 -25.89 5.53 22.85
C PHE A 365 -27.30 6.13 23.00
N ASP A 366 -28.31 5.28 23.23
CA ASP A 366 -29.72 5.68 23.25
C ASP A 366 -30.16 6.39 21.95
N ASN A 367 -29.84 5.78 20.80
CA ASN A 367 -30.03 6.33 19.45
C ASN A 367 -29.33 7.68 19.18
N ARG A 368 -28.38 8.08 20.04
CA ARG A 368 -27.59 9.31 19.90
C ARG A 368 -26.10 9.01 19.72
N PRO A 369 -25.33 9.92 19.07
CA PRO A 369 -23.88 9.80 18.98
C PRO A 369 -23.20 10.09 20.33
N LEU A 370 -21.96 9.62 20.51
CA LEU A 370 -21.18 9.87 21.73
C LEU A 370 -20.95 11.37 21.99
N ARG A 371 -20.74 12.16 20.92
CA ARG A 371 -20.61 13.63 21.00
C ARG A 371 -21.73 14.27 21.82
N ASP A 372 -22.97 13.87 21.57
CA ASP A 372 -24.15 14.40 22.23
C ASP A 372 -24.12 14.17 23.74
N LEU A 373 -23.64 13.00 24.18
CA LEU A 373 -23.46 12.69 25.60
C LEU A 373 -22.37 13.56 26.22
N ILE A 374 -21.27 13.78 25.51
CA ILE A 374 -20.17 14.64 25.98
C ILE A 374 -20.65 16.08 26.11
N VAL A 375 -21.42 16.60 25.14
CA VAL A 375 -22.04 17.92 25.23
C VAL A 375 -23.02 18.00 26.41
N GLU A 376 -23.85 16.98 26.62
CA GLU A 376 -24.76 16.91 27.78
C GLU A 376 -23.97 16.93 29.11
N ALA A 377 -22.84 16.21 29.17
CA ALA A 377 -21.92 16.21 30.31
C ALA A 377 -21.30 17.59 30.57
N ILE A 378 -20.83 18.28 29.52
CA ILE A 378 -20.24 19.62 29.65
C ILE A 378 -21.26 20.64 30.17
N ARG A 379 -22.51 20.55 29.69
CA ARG A 379 -23.57 21.50 30.03
C ARG A 379 -24.15 21.28 31.42
N TYR A 380 -24.37 20.02 31.80
CA TYR A 380 -25.18 19.66 32.97
C TYR A 380 -24.50 18.68 33.93
N GLY A 381 -23.23 18.35 33.70
CA GLY A 381 -22.47 17.36 34.49
C GLY A 381 -22.32 17.69 35.97
N ASP A 382 -22.60 18.92 36.40
CA ASP A 382 -22.60 19.27 37.83
C ASP A 382 -23.79 18.65 38.59
N ARG A 383 -24.81 18.15 37.88
CA ARG A 383 -25.98 17.50 38.47
C ARG A 383 -25.79 15.98 38.58
N ALA A 384 -25.97 15.45 39.79
CA ALA A 384 -25.72 14.03 40.09
C ALA A 384 -26.65 13.07 39.34
N ASP A 385 -27.89 13.47 39.07
CA ASP A 385 -28.87 12.71 38.27
C ASP A 385 -28.44 12.58 36.81
N VAL A 386 -27.90 13.64 36.21
CA VAL A 386 -27.39 13.63 34.83
C VAL A 386 -26.16 12.73 34.73
N ARG A 387 -25.21 12.82 35.68
CA ARG A 387 -24.03 11.93 35.71
C ARG A 387 -24.42 10.45 35.80
N ALA A 388 -25.37 10.11 36.67
CA ALA A 388 -25.88 8.75 36.80
C ALA A 388 -26.54 8.26 35.51
N LYS A 389 -27.34 9.11 34.86
CA LYS A 389 -27.97 8.82 33.56
C LYS A 389 -26.94 8.56 32.46
N LEU A 390 -25.94 9.42 32.31
CA LEU A 390 -24.89 9.26 31.29
C LEU A 390 -24.10 7.96 31.47
N THR A 391 -23.76 7.63 32.72
CA THR A 391 -23.09 6.37 33.06
C THR A 391 -23.96 5.16 32.66
N HIS A 392 -25.25 5.20 32.98
CA HIS A 392 -26.19 4.15 32.61
C HIS A 392 -26.35 3.98 31.09
N VAL A 393 -26.39 5.07 30.34
CA VAL A 393 -26.49 5.03 28.86
C VAL A 393 -25.25 4.37 28.24
N VAL A 394 -24.06 4.69 28.73
CA VAL A 394 -22.81 4.06 28.27
C VAL A 394 -22.80 2.56 28.59
N ASP A 395 -23.22 2.20 29.81
CA ASP A 395 -23.31 0.80 30.24
C ASP A 395 -24.28 -0.03 29.38
N GLN A 396 -25.47 0.50 29.06
CA GLN A 396 -26.45 -0.19 28.23
C GLN A 396 -26.01 -0.33 26.77
N ALA A 397 -25.39 0.72 26.20
CA ALA A 397 -24.93 0.70 24.82
C ALA A 397 -23.83 -0.35 24.58
N LEU A 398 -23.05 -0.66 25.61
CA LEU A 398 -22.00 -1.68 25.59
C LEU A 398 -22.44 -3.00 26.24
N ASP A 399 -23.75 -3.26 26.34
CA ASP A 399 -24.25 -4.53 26.84
C ASP A 399 -23.81 -5.70 25.95
N ARG A 400 -23.39 -6.81 26.61
CA ARG A 400 -22.84 -7.99 25.94
C ARG A 400 -23.77 -8.59 24.89
N GLN A 401 -25.06 -8.68 25.20
CA GLN A 401 -26.02 -9.32 24.30
C GLN A 401 -26.21 -8.47 23.05
N HIS A 402 -26.23 -7.15 23.20
CA HIS A 402 -26.29 -6.21 22.08
C HIS A 402 -25.04 -6.31 21.18
N LEU A 403 -23.84 -6.35 21.77
CA LEU A 403 -22.59 -6.51 21.02
C LEU A 403 -22.53 -7.83 20.25
N GLN A 404 -23.03 -8.93 20.83
CA GLN A 404 -23.12 -10.23 20.15
C GLN A 404 -24.05 -10.18 18.92
N THR A 405 -25.21 -9.55 19.03
CA THR A 405 -26.14 -9.39 17.88
C THR A 405 -25.48 -8.62 16.73
N LEU A 406 -24.77 -7.53 17.02
CA LEU A 406 -24.05 -6.75 16.00
C LEU A 406 -22.94 -7.55 15.29
N LEU A 407 -22.29 -8.47 16.01
CA LEU A 407 -21.30 -9.39 15.45
C LEU A 407 -21.93 -10.44 14.54
N GLU A 408 -23.07 -11.00 14.93
CA GLU A 408 -23.81 -12.01 14.15
C GLU A 408 -24.37 -11.45 12.85
N GLU A 409 -24.93 -10.24 12.86
CA GLU A 409 -25.42 -9.55 11.66
C GLU A 409 -24.33 -9.39 10.59
N ARG A 410 -23.08 -9.15 11.01
CA ARG A 410 -21.94 -8.97 10.10
C ARG A 410 -21.51 -10.29 9.43
N ALA A 411 -21.73 -11.43 10.08
CA ALA A 411 -21.33 -12.75 9.57
C ALA A 411 -22.27 -13.30 8.48
N LEU A 412 -23.45 -12.70 8.30
CA LEU A 412 -24.52 -13.15 7.40
C LEU A 412 -24.39 -12.63 5.95
N ALA A 413 -23.56 -11.62 5.69
CA ALA A 413 -23.26 -11.15 4.34
C ALA A 413 -22.31 -12.13 3.61
N ARG A 414 -22.86 -13.23 3.08
CA ARG A 414 -22.13 -14.31 2.39
C ARG A 414 -22.57 -14.43 0.94
N GLU A 415 -21.80 -13.88 0.01
CA GLU A 415 -21.88 -14.23 -1.42
C GLU A 415 -20.48 -14.65 -1.91
N VAL A 416 -20.41 -15.66 -2.79
CA VAL A 416 -19.20 -16.46 -3.09
C VAL A 416 -18.78 -16.30 -4.54
N MET A 417 -17.46 -16.22 -4.79
CA MET A 417 -16.84 -16.23 -6.13
C MET A 417 -17.21 -17.46 -6.94
N ASP A 418 -17.45 -17.25 -8.24
CA ASP A 418 -17.52 -18.34 -9.22
C ASP A 418 -16.17 -19.10 -9.28
N VAL A 419 -16.23 -20.38 -8.93
CA VAL A 419 -15.11 -21.32 -8.84
C VAL A 419 -14.35 -21.45 -10.17
N VAL A 420 -15.03 -21.25 -11.31
CA VAL A 420 -14.39 -21.34 -12.64
C VAL A 420 -13.40 -20.20 -12.86
N ARG A 421 -13.78 -18.96 -12.51
CA ARG A 421 -12.91 -17.79 -12.70
C ARG A 421 -11.71 -17.79 -11.76
N VAL A 422 -11.90 -18.21 -10.51
CA VAL A 422 -10.79 -18.37 -9.53
C VAL A 422 -9.73 -19.34 -10.05
N ARG A 423 -10.15 -20.43 -10.71
CA ARG A 423 -9.23 -21.42 -11.29
C ARG A 423 -8.41 -20.86 -12.45
N GLN A 424 -9.00 -20.01 -13.30
CA GLN A 424 -8.28 -19.39 -14.41
C GLN A 424 -7.25 -18.37 -13.92
N ILE A 425 -7.65 -17.51 -12.98
CA ILE A 425 -6.73 -16.56 -12.33
C ILE A 425 -5.58 -17.31 -11.65
N ARG A 426 -5.88 -18.42 -10.97
CA ARG A 426 -4.84 -19.23 -10.33
C ARG A 426 -3.84 -19.79 -11.35
N LYS A 427 -4.30 -20.36 -12.47
CA LYS A 427 -3.41 -20.86 -13.53
C LYS A 427 -2.50 -19.76 -14.09
N GLU A 428 -3.04 -18.57 -14.32
CA GLU A 428 -2.26 -17.42 -14.78
C GLU A 428 -1.24 -16.96 -13.72
N MET A 429 -1.62 -16.97 -12.43
CA MET A 429 -0.70 -16.69 -11.33
C MET A 429 0.41 -17.74 -11.20
N GLU A 430 0.12 -19.02 -11.39
CA GLU A 430 1.12 -20.10 -11.36
C GLU A 430 2.17 -19.90 -12.45
N ARG A 431 1.75 -19.64 -13.70
CA ARG A 431 2.67 -19.34 -14.83
C ARG A 431 3.48 -18.08 -14.59
N ALA A 432 2.81 -16.99 -14.21
CA ALA A 432 3.48 -15.72 -13.94
C ALA A 432 4.51 -15.83 -12.80
N ALA A 433 4.27 -16.70 -11.83
CA ALA A 433 5.21 -16.96 -10.74
C ALA A 433 6.40 -17.83 -11.19
N ALA A 434 6.18 -18.82 -12.06
CA ALA A 434 7.27 -19.62 -12.64
C ALA A 434 8.20 -18.76 -13.52
N HIS A 435 7.63 -17.82 -14.28
CA HIS A 435 8.37 -16.91 -15.17
C HIS A 435 8.82 -15.61 -14.49
N ARG A 436 8.59 -15.47 -13.19
CA ARG A 436 8.96 -14.24 -12.47
C ARG A 436 10.47 -14.12 -12.40
N LEU A 437 11.00 -12.94 -12.73
CA LEU A 437 12.40 -12.63 -12.47
C LEU A 437 12.68 -12.88 -10.98
N GLN A 438 13.62 -13.78 -10.69
CA GLN A 438 13.85 -14.20 -9.32
C GLN A 438 14.25 -13.00 -8.45
N PRO A 439 13.78 -12.95 -7.19
CA PRO A 439 14.35 -12.10 -6.16
C PRO A 439 15.89 -12.07 -6.18
N HIS A 440 16.52 -13.22 -6.42
CA HIS A 440 17.96 -13.33 -6.55
C HIS A 440 18.57 -12.47 -7.66
N PHE A 441 18.01 -12.44 -8.87
CA PHE A 441 18.56 -11.62 -9.95
C PHE A 441 18.52 -10.14 -9.61
N ILE A 442 17.42 -9.72 -9.00
CA ILE A 442 17.28 -8.35 -8.53
C ILE A 442 18.34 -8.09 -7.47
N ALA A 443 18.54 -9.02 -6.53
CA ALA A 443 19.57 -8.92 -5.51
C ALA A 443 20.99 -8.84 -6.10
N ALA A 444 21.38 -9.83 -6.90
CA ALA A 444 22.70 -9.93 -7.51
C ALA A 444 23.02 -8.69 -8.36
N PHE A 445 22.09 -8.30 -9.24
CA PHE A 445 22.23 -7.08 -10.03
C PHE A 445 22.32 -5.85 -9.12
N PHE A 446 21.34 -5.66 -8.23
CA PHE A 446 21.22 -4.44 -7.45
C PHE A 446 22.41 -4.25 -6.53
N LEU A 447 22.83 -5.28 -5.81
CA LEU A 447 23.93 -5.21 -4.84
C LEU A 447 25.25 -4.85 -5.55
N GLU A 448 25.52 -5.46 -6.70
CA GLU A 448 26.74 -5.18 -7.47
C GLU A 448 26.68 -3.79 -8.14
N ALA A 449 25.56 -3.44 -8.76
CA ALA A 449 25.33 -2.12 -9.36
C ALA A 449 25.41 -0.99 -8.32
N PHE A 450 24.75 -1.18 -7.18
CA PHE A 450 24.73 -0.21 -6.08
C PHE A 450 26.14 0.01 -5.53
N LYS A 451 26.93 -1.06 -5.36
CA LYS A 451 28.34 -0.97 -4.96
C LYS A 451 29.18 -0.20 -5.97
N ARG A 452 29.03 -0.47 -7.27
CA ARG A 452 29.75 0.24 -8.35
C ARG A 452 29.43 1.72 -8.40
N LEU A 453 28.20 2.10 -8.09
CA LEU A 453 27.76 3.50 -7.97
C LEU A 453 28.20 4.17 -6.64
N GLY A 454 29.05 3.50 -5.84
CA GLY A 454 29.60 4.00 -4.58
C GLY A 454 28.71 3.76 -3.36
N GLY A 455 27.68 2.93 -3.49
CA GLY A 455 26.80 2.54 -2.40
C GLY A 455 27.45 1.55 -1.45
N ILE A 456 27.06 1.61 -0.17
CA ILE A 456 27.58 0.72 0.88
C ILE A 456 26.41 0.01 1.54
N TYR A 457 26.48 -1.32 1.57
CA TYR A 457 25.51 -2.17 2.24
C TYR A 457 26.21 -3.21 3.11
N PHE A 458 25.50 -3.74 4.10
CA PHE A 458 25.96 -4.82 4.98
C PHE A 458 24.88 -5.86 5.12
N GLU A 459 25.20 -7.14 4.89
CA GLU A 459 24.29 -8.22 5.24
C GLU A 459 24.22 -8.34 6.77
N ARG A 460 23.01 -8.34 7.32
CA ARG A 460 22.77 -8.38 8.77
C ARG A 460 22.12 -9.67 9.20
N GLU A 461 21.20 -10.16 8.39
CA GLU A 461 20.62 -11.48 8.47
C GLU A 461 20.68 -12.10 7.07
N PRO A 462 20.60 -13.45 6.93
CA PRO A 462 20.66 -14.09 5.62
C PRO A 462 19.64 -13.50 4.62
N HIS A 463 20.16 -12.96 3.51
CA HIS A 463 19.41 -12.28 2.46
C HIS A 463 18.68 -10.99 2.90
N ARG A 464 19.12 -10.35 4.00
CA ARG A 464 18.62 -9.06 4.49
C ARG A 464 19.77 -8.09 4.73
N TYR A 465 19.70 -6.94 4.07
CA TYR A 465 20.82 -6.00 4.01
C TYR A 465 20.46 -4.66 4.65
N GLU A 466 21.40 -4.05 5.36
CA GLU A 466 21.33 -2.67 5.82
C GLU A 466 22.04 -1.76 4.80
N ILE A 467 21.43 -0.64 4.43
CA ILE A 467 22.08 0.41 3.62
C ILE A 467 22.32 1.63 4.52
N LYS A 468 23.57 1.88 4.87
CA LYS A 468 23.92 3.04 5.72
C LYS A 468 23.97 4.36 4.97
N ASN A 469 24.30 4.33 3.68
CA ASN A 469 24.39 5.53 2.87
C ASN A 469 24.07 5.23 1.41
N VAL A 470 23.06 5.91 0.90
CA VAL A 470 22.72 5.95 -0.52
C VAL A 470 23.49 7.10 -1.19
N PRO A 471 24.29 6.81 -2.23
CA PRO A 471 25.04 7.80 -2.98
C PRO A 471 24.18 8.98 -3.47
N ALA A 472 24.76 10.19 -3.47
CA ALA A 472 24.07 11.40 -3.90
C ALA A 472 23.60 11.32 -5.37
N ALA A 473 24.36 10.63 -6.24
CA ALA A 473 23.99 10.40 -7.64
C ALA A 473 22.67 9.63 -7.79
N ILE A 474 22.39 8.69 -6.87
CA ILE A 474 21.14 7.94 -6.82
C ILE A 474 20.05 8.78 -6.14
N ARG A 475 20.37 9.39 -4.99
CA ARG A 475 19.38 10.11 -4.17
C ARG A 475 18.81 11.37 -4.82
N ASN A 476 19.63 12.11 -5.57
CA ASN A 476 19.24 13.39 -6.16
C ASN A 476 18.54 13.23 -7.52
N ARG A 477 18.38 11.99 -7.99
CA ARG A 477 17.81 11.68 -9.30
C ARG A 477 16.37 11.23 -9.14
N SER A 478 15.46 11.85 -9.89
CA SER A 478 14.07 11.41 -9.94
C SER A 478 13.97 10.12 -10.74
N SER A 479 13.20 9.14 -10.25
CA SER A 479 12.88 7.94 -11.04
C SER A 479 12.07 8.35 -12.27
N ARG A 480 12.35 7.72 -13.42
CA ARG A 480 11.57 7.93 -14.66
C ARG A 480 10.12 7.44 -14.53
N ARG A 481 9.86 6.46 -13.67
CA ARG A 481 8.54 5.84 -13.49
C ARG A 481 7.69 6.53 -12.45
N ASP A 482 8.33 7.07 -11.41
CA ASP A 482 7.68 7.84 -10.37
C ASP A 482 8.57 9.01 -9.96
N SER A 483 8.35 10.16 -10.60
CA SER A 483 9.09 11.39 -10.30
C SER A 483 8.88 11.89 -8.86
N ARG A 484 7.88 11.35 -8.15
CA ARG A 484 7.46 11.76 -6.81
C ARG A 484 8.00 10.83 -5.72
N ALA A 485 8.53 9.67 -6.09
CA ALA A 485 8.98 8.70 -5.12
C ALA A 485 10.31 9.12 -4.49
N THR A 486 10.37 9.12 -3.15
CA THR A 486 11.53 9.62 -2.41
C THR A 486 12.51 8.50 -2.10
N ILE A 487 13.79 8.69 -2.47
CA ILE A 487 14.88 7.81 -2.07
C ILE A 487 15.49 8.32 -0.77
N LEU A 488 15.49 7.47 0.26
CA LEU A 488 16.07 7.81 1.56
C LEU A 488 17.61 7.84 1.51
N ARG A 489 18.22 8.48 2.52
CA ARG A 489 19.67 8.46 2.70
C ARG A 489 20.19 7.10 3.18
N GLN A 490 19.36 6.36 3.89
CA GLN A 490 19.68 5.07 4.49
C GLN A 490 18.41 4.23 4.59
N TYR A 491 18.57 2.91 4.64
CA TYR A 491 17.50 1.94 4.85
C TYR A 491 17.94 0.97 5.95
N GLU A 492 17.13 0.85 7.00
CA GLU A 492 17.43 -0.04 8.13
C GLU A 492 17.53 -1.49 7.68
N ARG A 493 16.58 -1.96 6.86
CA ARG A 493 16.63 -3.26 6.18
C ARG A 493 16.04 -3.18 4.78
N ILE A 494 16.69 -3.87 3.86
CA ILE A 494 16.18 -4.16 2.52
C ILE A 494 16.20 -5.67 2.27
N VAL A 495 15.25 -6.13 1.45
CA VAL A 495 15.13 -7.53 1.01
C VAL A 495 14.67 -7.58 -0.44
N PHE A 496 14.87 -8.73 -1.08
CA PHE A 496 14.39 -8.99 -2.44
C PHE A 496 13.26 -10.04 -2.45
N GLU A 497 13.18 -10.84 -1.39
CA GLU A 497 12.18 -11.90 -1.17
C GLU A 497 11.02 -11.37 -0.30
N LYS A 498 9.78 -11.73 -0.66
CA LYS A 498 8.59 -11.24 0.05
C LYS A 498 8.47 -11.85 1.43
N GLU A 499 8.88 -13.10 1.56
CA GLU A 499 8.81 -13.94 2.74
C GLU A 499 9.73 -13.42 3.86
N ARG A 500 10.71 -12.59 3.51
CA ARG A 500 11.70 -12.01 4.44
C ARG A 500 11.43 -10.54 4.80
N ILE A 501 10.34 -9.96 4.30
CA ILE A 501 9.93 -8.59 4.64
C ILE A 501 9.73 -8.47 6.14
N THR A 502 8.93 -9.37 6.71
CA THR A 502 8.62 -9.40 8.14
C THR A 502 9.17 -10.68 8.74
N ILE A 503 10.08 -10.55 9.70
CA ILE A 503 10.56 -11.64 10.54
C ILE A 503 10.22 -11.26 11.98
N PRO A 504 9.64 -12.16 12.79
CA PRO A 504 9.31 -11.88 14.17
C PRO A 504 10.48 -11.25 14.94
N SER A 505 10.21 -10.19 15.70
CA SER A 505 11.21 -9.47 16.50
C SER A 505 12.37 -8.86 15.70
N LYS A 506 12.23 -8.67 14.38
CA LYS A 506 13.20 -7.99 13.52
C LYS A 506 12.55 -6.79 12.81
N PRO A 507 13.33 -5.74 12.50
CA PRO A 507 12.80 -4.61 11.75
C PRO A 507 12.28 -5.07 10.38
N GLN A 508 11.03 -4.76 10.04
CA GLN A 508 10.47 -4.86 8.69
C GLN A 508 11.46 -4.31 7.63
N ALA A 509 11.59 -5.01 6.50
CA ALA A 509 12.49 -4.62 5.43
C ALA A 509 11.75 -4.00 4.24
N ALA A 510 12.35 -3.01 3.58
CA ALA A 510 11.89 -2.54 2.28
C ALA A 510 12.11 -3.62 1.21
N LEU A 511 11.06 -3.96 0.47
CA LEU A 511 11.16 -4.87 -0.66
C LEU A 511 11.72 -4.12 -1.88
N ILE A 512 12.96 -4.42 -2.24
CA ILE A 512 13.59 -3.92 -3.46
C ILE A 512 13.14 -4.81 -4.61
N CYS A 513 12.19 -4.31 -5.40
CA CYS A 513 11.63 -4.98 -6.56
C CYS A 513 11.41 -3.97 -7.71
N PRO A 514 11.08 -4.42 -8.93
CA PRO A 514 10.84 -3.49 -10.04
C PRO A 514 9.71 -2.51 -9.67
N GLY A 515 9.91 -1.21 -9.92
CA GLY A 515 9.03 -0.15 -9.44
C GLY A 515 9.44 0.45 -8.09
N HIS A 516 10.36 -0.17 -7.34
CA HIS A 516 10.96 0.47 -6.18
C HIS A 516 11.94 1.58 -6.64
N PRO A 517 11.84 2.83 -6.14
CA PRO A 517 12.60 3.97 -6.66
C PRO A 517 14.12 3.76 -6.61
N LEU A 518 14.60 3.15 -5.52
CA LEU A 518 16.02 2.84 -5.35
C LEU A 518 16.55 1.88 -6.44
N LEU A 519 15.77 0.87 -6.83
CA LEU A 519 16.16 -0.05 -7.89
C LEU A 519 16.07 0.62 -9.26
N ASP A 520 14.97 1.32 -9.54
CA ASP A 520 14.73 1.96 -10.83
C ASP A 520 15.80 3.01 -11.16
N VAL A 521 16.19 3.84 -10.18
CA VAL A 521 17.26 4.83 -10.38
C VAL A 521 18.63 4.17 -10.53
N THR A 522 18.89 3.09 -9.78
CA THR A 522 20.13 2.31 -9.93
C THR A 522 20.21 1.70 -11.33
N LEU A 523 19.12 1.12 -11.83
CA LEU A 523 19.00 0.62 -13.19
C LEU A 523 19.22 1.71 -14.24
N ASP A 524 18.56 2.86 -14.09
CA ASP A 524 18.68 3.98 -15.03
C ASP A 524 20.12 4.48 -15.15
N LEU A 525 20.84 4.60 -14.04
CA LEU A 525 22.25 5.02 -14.01
C LEU A 525 23.17 4.00 -14.67
N VAL A 526 22.99 2.71 -14.38
CA VAL A 526 23.79 1.65 -15.02
C VAL A 526 23.51 1.59 -16.52
N LEU A 527 22.25 1.66 -16.93
CA LEU A 527 21.88 1.68 -18.34
C LEU A 527 22.45 2.91 -19.04
N GLU A 528 22.45 4.09 -18.42
CA GLU A 528 23.08 5.28 -19.00
C GLU A 528 24.59 5.11 -19.21
N GLN A 529 25.28 4.47 -18.25
CA GLN A 529 26.72 4.21 -18.35
C GLN A 529 27.08 3.10 -19.33
N CYS A 530 26.20 2.11 -19.54
CA CYS A 530 26.50 0.90 -20.30
C CYS A 530 25.72 0.76 -21.62
N ARG A 531 24.83 1.69 -21.96
CA ARG A 531 23.97 1.58 -23.17
C ARG A 531 24.79 1.39 -24.45
N ASP A 532 25.87 2.13 -24.62
CA ASP A 532 26.68 2.06 -25.84
C ASP A 532 27.35 0.68 -26.01
N LEU A 533 27.63 -0.02 -24.89
CA LEU A 533 28.17 -1.39 -24.92
C LEU A 533 27.13 -2.41 -25.43
N LEU A 534 25.83 -2.19 -25.15
CA LEU A 534 24.77 -3.05 -25.67
C LEU A 534 24.68 -2.94 -27.20
N THR A 535 24.83 -1.73 -27.74
CA THR A 535 24.88 -1.47 -29.19
C THR A 535 26.14 -2.04 -29.84
N GLN A 536 27.28 -2.00 -29.16
CA GLN A 536 28.52 -2.62 -29.64
C GLN A 536 28.37 -4.15 -29.80
N GLY A 537 27.53 -4.76 -28.96
CA GLY A 537 27.25 -6.19 -28.97
C GLY A 537 28.32 -7.03 -28.28
N ALA A 538 28.07 -8.34 -28.19
CA ALA A 538 28.96 -9.31 -27.55
C ALA A 538 29.13 -10.57 -28.40
N VAL A 539 30.15 -11.37 -28.08
CA VAL A 539 30.29 -12.74 -28.58
C VAL A 539 30.22 -13.67 -27.38
N LEU A 540 29.22 -14.55 -27.36
CA LEU A 540 29.01 -15.53 -26.30
C LEU A 540 29.07 -16.94 -26.87
N VAL A 541 29.33 -17.90 -26.00
CA VAL A 541 29.38 -19.32 -26.34
C VAL A 541 28.17 -20.02 -25.74
N ASP A 542 27.47 -20.82 -26.53
CA ASP A 542 26.52 -21.80 -26.01
C ASP A 542 27.25 -23.12 -25.73
N PRO A 543 27.46 -23.47 -24.44
CA PRO A 543 28.16 -24.70 -24.06
C PRO A 543 27.33 -25.97 -24.31
N THR A 544 26.01 -25.85 -24.49
CA THR A 544 25.09 -26.97 -24.67
C THR A 544 24.90 -27.36 -26.13
N ASP A 545 25.27 -26.46 -27.05
CA ASP A 545 25.14 -26.67 -28.48
C ASP A 545 26.39 -27.34 -29.08
N SER A 546 26.23 -28.61 -29.45
CA SER A 546 27.25 -29.42 -30.12
C SER A 546 27.33 -29.22 -31.64
N GLY A 547 26.40 -28.43 -32.19
CA GLY A 547 26.35 -28.04 -33.59
C GLY A 547 27.49 -27.10 -33.99
N GLU A 548 27.49 -26.72 -35.27
CA GLU A 548 28.53 -25.86 -35.84
C GLU A 548 27.99 -24.54 -36.40
N GLU A 549 26.67 -24.36 -36.39
CA GLU A 549 26.02 -23.18 -36.95
C GLU A 549 26.01 -22.03 -35.93
N VAL A 550 26.66 -20.93 -36.30
CA VAL A 550 26.55 -19.69 -35.53
C VAL A 550 25.21 -19.03 -35.74
N ARG A 551 24.74 -18.35 -34.70
CA ARG A 551 23.49 -17.61 -34.71
C ARG A 551 23.67 -16.23 -34.10
N VAL A 552 22.80 -15.30 -34.47
CA VAL A 552 22.76 -13.97 -33.87
C VAL A 552 21.50 -13.86 -33.02
N LEU A 553 21.70 -13.59 -31.74
CA LEU A 553 20.65 -13.26 -30.79
C LEU A 553 20.43 -11.76 -30.80
N PHE A 554 19.20 -11.31 -31.08
CA PHE A 554 18.77 -9.93 -30.88
C PHE A 554 17.86 -9.84 -29.67
N TYR A 555 18.04 -8.79 -28.88
CA TYR A 555 17.08 -8.43 -27.84
C TYR A 555 16.39 -7.12 -28.22
N LEU A 556 15.07 -7.23 -28.30
CA LEU A 556 14.16 -6.25 -28.87
C LEU A 556 13.26 -5.73 -27.77
N GLU A 557 13.03 -4.43 -27.78
CA GLU A 557 12.05 -3.79 -26.92
C GLU A 557 10.80 -3.45 -27.73
N HIS A 558 9.63 -3.80 -27.18
CA HIS A 558 8.35 -3.43 -27.76
C HIS A 558 7.40 -2.89 -26.71
N THR A 559 6.83 -1.71 -26.99
CA THR A 559 5.93 -0.99 -26.09
C THR A 559 4.54 -0.84 -26.70
N ILE A 560 3.51 -1.08 -25.90
CA ILE A 560 2.11 -0.78 -26.20
C ILE A 560 1.70 0.40 -25.33
N GLN A 561 1.08 1.40 -25.97
CA GLN A 561 0.56 2.60 -25.32
C GLN A 561 -0.96 2.69 -25.52
N ASP A 562 -1.66 3.36 -24.62
CA ASP A 562 -3.05 3.74 -24.81
C ASP A 562 -3.17 5.20 -25.29
N ALA A 563 -4.41 5.69 -25.47
CA ALA A 563 -4.65 7.06 -25.91
C ALA A 563 -4.67 8.07 -24.75
N SER A 564 -4.45 7.64 -23.50
CA SER A 564 -4.39 8.53 -22.35
C SER A 564 -3.07 9.30 -22.32
N ILE A 565 -3.12 10.54 -21.85
CA ILE A 565 -1.96 11.44 -21.77
C ILE A 565 -1.52 11.56 -20.31
N ASP A 566 -0.24 11.31 -20.06
CA ASP A 566 0.37 11.47 -18.75
C ASP A 566 0.62 12.95 -18.40
N THR A 567 1.08 13.22 -17.17
CA THR A 567 1.37 14.58 -16.70
C THR A 567 2.48 15.27 -17.49
N THR A 568 3.24 14.54 -18.31
CA THR A 568 4.32 15.06 -19.16
C THR A 568 3.89 15.33 -20.60
N GLY A 569 2.61 15.09 -20.92
CA GLY A 569 2.07 15.27 -22.27
C GLY A 569 2.35 14.10 -23.21
N LYS A 570 2.88 12.98 -22.70
CA LYS A 570 3.15 11.77 -23.48
C LYS A 570 2.01 10.78 -23.35
N ARG A 571 1.83 9.93 -24.37
CA ARG A 571 0.91 8.80 -24.27
C ARG A 571 1.41 7.82 -23.22
N ARG A 572 0.50 7.30 -22.43
CA ARG A 572 0.83 6.37 -21.36
C ARG A 572 1.24 5.01 -21.91
N GLU A 573 2.40 4.53 -21.50
CA GLU A 573 2.85 3.16 -21.73
C GLU A 573 2.02 2.19 -20.87
N VAL A 574 1.39 1.21 -21.50
CA VAL A 574 0.53 0.20 -20.85
C VAL A 574 1.32 -1.07 -20.57
N SER A 575 2.12 -1.50 -21.53
CA SER A 575 2.94 -2.71 -21.44
C SER A 575 4.22 -2.53 -22.24
N ARG A 576 5.33 -3.05 -21.72
CA ARG A 576 6.63 -3.05 -22.37
C ARG A 576 7.24 -4.43 -22.18
N GLN A 577 7.67 -5.04 -23.28
CA GLN A 577 8.31 -6.35 -23.29
C GLN A 577 9.72 -6.24 -23.85
N LEU A 578 10.65 -6.93 -23.19
CA LEU A 578 11.95 -7.28 -23.75
C LEU A 578 11.81 -8.69 -24.33
N GLN A 579 12.12 -8.86 -25.60
CA GLN A 579 11.95 -10.10 -26.34
C GLN A 579 13.28 -10.52 -26.96
N PHE A 580 13.52 -11.81 -27.03
CA PHE A 580 14.74 -12.37 -27.60
C PHE A 580 14.40 -13.15 -28.86
N ILE A 581 15.11 -12.87 -29.94
CA ILE A 581 15.00 -13.63 -31.19
C ILE A 581 16.38 -14.10 -31.63
N GLU A 582 16.41 -15.28 -32.23
CA GLU A 582 17.62 -15.82 -32.83
C GLU A 582 17.42 -15.91 -34.33
N ARG A 583 18.50 -15.62 -35.05
CA ARG A 583 18.62 -15.87 -36.48
C ARG A 583 19.78 -16.81 -36.72
N ASP A 584 19.51 -17.93 -37.38
CA ASP A 584 20.53 -18.89 -37.80
C ASP A 584 21.24 -18.45 -39.09
N ALA A 585 22.27 -19.20 -39.51
CA ALA A 585 22.98 -18.91 -40.76
C ALA A 585 22.09 -19.03 -42.03
N PRO A 586 21.22 -20.05 -42.16
CA PRO A 586 20.23 -20.16 -43.24
C PRO A 586 19.27 -18.97 -43.38
N GLY A 587 19.05 -18.21 -42.30
CA GLY A 587 18.19 -17.03 -42.26
C GLY A 587 16.80 -17.27 -41.67
N ASN A 588 16.59 -18.41 -41.00
CA ASN A 588 15.39 -18.62 -40.20
C ASN A 588 15.48 -17.76 -38.94
N ILE A 589 14.34 -17.17 -38.57
CA ILE A 589 14.21 -16.37 -37.35
C ILE A 589 13.16 -17.01 -36.45
N HIS A 590 13.51 -17.23 -35.20
CA HIS A 590 12.62 -17.78 -34.18
C HIS A 590 12.76 -17.04 -32.86
N ALA A 591 11.73 -17.15 -32.01
CA ALA A 591 11.80 -16.66 -30.64
C ALA A 591 12.80 -17.52 -29.84
N ALA A 592 13.68 -16.87 -29.08
CA ALA A 592 14.76 -17.54 -28.34
C ALA A 592 14.40 -17.81 -26.87
N GLY A 593 13.11 -17.73 -26.51
CA GLY A 593 12.65 -17.82 -25.13
C GLY A 593 12.78 -16.50 -24.37
N TYR A 594 12.65 -16.57 -23.04
CA TYR A 594 12.53 -15.37 -22.20
C TYR A 594 13.86 -14.80 -21.69
N ALA A 595 14.90 -15.64 -21.56
CA ALA A 595 16.23 -15.23 -21.08
C ALA A 595 17.36 -16.16 -21.57
N PRO A 596 17.52 -16.39 -22.89
CA PRO A 596 18.52 -17.34 -23.42
C PRO A 596 19.96 -16.98 -23.05
N PHE A 597 20.24 -15.70 -22.82
CA PHE A 597 21.58 -15.22 -22.45
C PHE A 597 22.11 -15.79 -21.11
N LEU A 598 21.23 -16.31 -20.24
CA LEU A 598 21.63 -16.92 -18.97
C LEU A 598 22.38 -18.23 -19.15
N ASP A 599 22.15 -18.91 -20.27
CA ASP A 599 22.76 -20.19 -20.59
C ASP A 599 24.04 -20.03 -21.42
N TYR A 600 24.41 -18.79 -21.76
CA TYR A 600 25.57 -18.46 -22.60
C TYR A 600 26.73 -17.91 -21.77
N ARG A 601 27.95 -18.38 -22.05
CA ARG A 601 29.16 -17.99 -21.33
C ARG A 601 30.02 -17.03 -22.15
N PRO A 602 30.86 -16.20 -21.52
CA PRO A 602 31.89 -15.45 -22.24
C PRO A 602 32.92 -16.40 -22.86
N LEU A 603 33.64 -15.86 -23.86
CA LEU A 603 34.80 -16.53 -24.45
C LEU A 603 35.97 -16.61 -23.47
N THR A 604 36.71 -17.71 -23.53
CA THR A 604 38.02 -17.83 -22.88
C THR A 604 39.11 -17.15 -23.72
N GLU A 605 40.24 -16.79 -23.10
CA GLU A 605 41.37 -16.14 -23.79
C GLU A 605 41.86 -16.92 -25.03
N LYS A 606 41.78 -18.25 -25.01
CA LYS A 606 42.17 -19.10 -26.15
C LYS A 606 41.15 -19.04 -27.29
N GLU A 607 39.87 -18.98 -26.97
CA GLU A 607 38.78 -18.95 -27.96
C GLU A 607 38.68 -17.60 -28.68
N TYR A 608 39.12 -16.51 -28.03
CA TYR A 608 39.19 -15.19 -28.67
C TYR A 608 39.97 -15.20 -29.98
N ALA A 609 41.02 -16.03 -30.08
CA ALA A 609 41.83 -16.15 -31.28
C ALA A 609 41.07 -16.81 -32.46
N LEU A 610 39.99 -17.54 -32.20
CA LEU A 610 39.20 -18.26 -33.22
C LEU A 610 38.08 -17.40 -33.82
N ILE A 611 37.68 -16.33 -33.12
CA ILE A 611 36.54 -15.47 -33.51
C ILE A 611 36.71 -14.72 -34.85
N PRO A 612 37.90 -14.26 -35.28
CA PRO A 612 38.04 -13.62 -36.59
C PRO A 612 37.56 -14.51 -37.75
N VAL A 613 37.75 -15.83 -37.65
CA VAL A 613 37.25 -16.80 -38.63
C VAL A 613 35.73 -16.84 -38.61
N VAL A 614 35.14 -16.93 -37.42
CA VAL A 614 33.68 -16.94 -37.24
C VAL A 614 33.01 -15.67 -37.79
N ARG A 615 33.60 -14.49 -37.54
CA ARG A 615 33.06 -13.20 -38.00
C ARG A 615 33.14 -12.98 -39.51
N SER A 616 33.91 -13.80 -40.23
CA SER A 616 34.09 -13.69 -41.68
C SER A 616 32.89 -14.24 -42.48
N ALA A 617 31.91 -14.85 -41.82
CA ALA A 617 30.72 -15.39 -42.46
C ALA A 617 29.94 -14.29 -43.24
N PRO A 618 29.71 -14.43 -44.56
CA PRO A 618 29.16 -13.35 -45.40
C PRO A 618 27.77 -12.84 -44.98
N TRP A 619 26.97 -13.68 -44.34
CA TRP A 619 25.63 -13.29 -43.91
C TRP A 619 25.64 -12.36 -42.69
N LEU A 620 26.73 -12.33 -41.91
CA LEU A 620 26.86 -11.47 -40.73
C LEU A 620 27.03 -9.98 -41.08
N THR A 621 27.38 -9.66 -42.33
CA THR A 621 27.55 -8.29 -42.83
C THR A 621 26.28 -7.70 -43.45
N GLY A 622 25.17 -8.45 -43.48
CA GLY A 622 23.89 -7.98 -43.99
C GLY A 622 23.10 -7.10 -43.01
N ASP A 623 21.93 -6.63 -43.43
CA ASP A 623 21.02 -5.84 -42.58
C ASP A 623 20.20 -6.74 -41.65
N LEU A 624 20.89 -7.34 -40.68
CA LEU A 624 20.31 -8.27 -39.72
C LEU A 624 19.32 -7.59 -38.77
N GLU A 625 19.54 -6.31 -38.47
CA GLU A 625 18.68 -5.52 -37.59
C GLU A 625 17.30 -5.26 -38.24
N GLU A 626 17.26 -4.94 -39.53
CA GLU A 626 16.01 -4.79 -40.28
C GLU A 626 15.21 -6.09 -40.31
N GLN A 627 15.88 -7.23 -40.52
CA GLN A 627 15.26 -8.54 -40.55
C GLN A 627 14.65 -8.89 -39.19
N ALA A 628 15.41 -8.64 -38.11
CA ALA A 628 14.95 -8.78 -36.73
C ALA A 628 13.70 -7.94 -36.45
N ARG A 629 13.73 -6.67 -36.85
CA ARG A 629 12.61 -5.73 -36.66
C ARG A 629 11.37 -6.14 -37.46
N SER A 630 11.56 -6.57 -38.70
CA SER A 630 10.48 -7.06 -39.57
C SER A 630 9.79 -8.31 -38.99
N TYR A 631 10.58 -9.26 -38.47
CA TYR A 631 10.04 -10.43 -37.77
C TYR A 631 9.24 -10.01 -36.53
N ALA A 632 9.78 -9.10 -35.72
CA ALA A 632 9.10 -8.60 -34.53
C ALA A 632 7.74 -7.96 -34.86
N ILE A 633 7.70 -7.10 -35.90
CA ILE A 633 6.46 -6.44 -36.36
C ILE A 633 5.42 -7.45 -36.85
N THR A 634 5.84 -8.50 -37.54
CA THR A 634 4.93 -9.46 -38.17
C THR A 634 4.44 -10.56 -37.22
N GLN A 635 5.29 -11.03 -36.30
CA GLN A 635 5.00 -12.20 -35.46
C GLN A 635 4.81 -11.86 -33.98
N LEU A 636 5.63 -10.96 -33.41
CA LEU A 636 5.68 -10.74 -31.96
C LEU A 636 4.75 -9.61 -31.50
N VAL A 637 4.76 -8.49 -32.21
CA VAL A 637 3.94 -7.30 -31.92
C VAL A 637 2.45 -7.62 -31.92
N PRO A 638 1.87 -8.34 -32.91
CA PRO A 638 0.44 -8.64 -32.92
C PRO A 638 0.01 -9.55 -31.76
N ARG A 639 0.86 -10.51 -31.37
CA ARG A 639 0.60 -11.40 -30.24
C ARG A 639 0.56 -10.62 -28.93
N HIS A 640 1.57 -9.79 -28.67
CA HIS A 640 1.61 -8.91 -27.50
C HIS A 640 0.40 -7.96 -27.45
N LEU A 641 0.01 -7.38 -28.60
CA LEU A 641 -1.15 -6.49 -28.65
C LEU A 641 -2.47 -7.20 -28.35
N ALA A 642 -2.67 -8.41 -28.89
CA ALA A 642 -3.87 -9.20 -28.64
C ALA A 642 -4.01 -9.58 -27.15
N GLU A 643 -2.91 -10.03 -26.54
CA GLU A 643 -2.85 -10.37 -25.10
C GLU A 643 -3.24 -9.17 -24.22
N ILE A 644 -2.61 -8.01 -24.44
CA ILE A 644 -2.89 -6.80 -23.66
C ILE A 644 -4.30 -6.27 -23.92
N ARG A 645 -4.79 -6.34 -25.16
CA ARG A 645 -6.15 -5.91 -25.51
C ARG A 645 -7.19 -6.73 -24.75
N GLN A 646 -7.11 -8.05 -24.79
CA GLN A 646 -8.04 -8.93 -24.09
C GLN A 646 -8.10 -8.59 -22.59
N ARG A 647 -6.94 -8.47 -21.94
CA ARG A 647 -6.86 -8.16 -20.51
C ARG A 647 -7.40 -6.77 -20.16
N ARG A 648 -7.07 -5.75 -20.98
CA ARG A 648 -7.47 -4.36 -20.70
C ARG A 648 -8.95 -4.14 -20.97
N GLU A 649 -9.52 -4.71 -22.03
CA GLU A 649 -10.95 -4.61 -22.31
C GLU A 649 -11.79 -5.21 -21.18
N GLU A 650 -11.45 -6.43 -20.72
CA GLU A 650 -12.13 -7.05 -19.56
C GLU A 650 -12.08 -6.17 -18.30
N GLN A 651 -10.93 -5.56 -18.00
CA GLN A 651 -10.77 -4.69 -16.84
C GLN A 651 -11.56 -3.38 -16.98
N ILE A 652 -11.55 -2.79 -18.17
CA ILE A 652 -12.24 -1.54 -18.48
C ILE A 652 -13.75 -1.75 -18.42
N ASP A 653 -14.28 -2.83 -18.98
CA ASP A 653 -15.72 -3.13 -18.92
C ASP A 653 -16.21 -3.26 -17.48
N LYS A 654 -15.45 -3.98 -16.62
CA LYS A 654 -15.75 -4.09 -15.19
C LYS A 654 -15.72 -2.74 -14.47
N THR A 655 -14.66 -1.98 -14.71
CA THR A 655 -14.50 -0.65 -14.09
C THR A 655 -15.62 0.29 -14.54
N THR A 656 -16.02 0.20 -15.81
CA THR A 656 -17.12 0.97 -16.40
C THR A 656 -18.44 0.63 -15.71
N ALA A 657 -18.75 -0.66 -15.53
CA ALA A 657 -19.94 -1.10 -14.82
C ALA A 657 -19.99 -0.60 -13.37
N ALA A 658 -18.88 -0.74 -12.62
CA ALA A 658 -18.80 -0.30 -11.22
C ALA A 658 -18.88 1.23 -11.07
N VAL A 659 -18.23 1.99 -11.95
CA VAL A 659 -18.29 3.46 -11.97
C VAL A 659 -19.70 3.94 -12.28
N ASN A 660 -20.35 3.36 -13.30
CA ASN A 660 -21.74 3.65 -13.62
C ASN A 660 -22.65 3.35 -12.42
N ASP A 661 -22.58 2.13 -11.86
CA ASP A 661 -23.44 1.74 -10.73
C ASP A 661 -23.30 2.69 -9.54
N ARG A 662 -22.07 3.01 -9.13
CA ARG A 662 -21.81 3.91 -7.99
C ARG A 662 -22.25 5.34 -8.28
N LEU A 663 -21.75 5.95 -9.35
CA LEU A 663 -21.99 7.37 -9.61
C LEU A 663 -23.44 7.64 -10.01
N THR A 664 -24.09 6.76 -10.79
CA THR A 664 -25.51 6.92 -11.12
C THR A 664 -26.39 6.87 -9.87
N LYS A 665 -26.07 6.02 -8.88
CA LYS A 665 -26.78 6.00 -7.59
C LYS A 665 -26.54 7.27 -6.78
N GLU A 666 -25.29 7.74 -6.68
CA GLU A 666 -24.97 9.00 -5.99
C GLU A 666 -25.65 10.21 -6.67
N ILE A 667 -25.64 10.29 -8.01
CA ILE A 667 -26.33 11.32 -8.79
C ILE A 667 -27.83 11.28 -8.49
N SER A 668 -28.45 10.09 -8.57
CA SER A 668 -29.88 9.92 -8.30
C SER A 668 -30.25 10.35 -6.87
N TYR A 669 -29.38 10.07 -5.90
CA TYR A 669 -29.57 10.51 -4.52
C TYR A 669 -29.56 12.04 -4.40
N TRP A 670 -28.55 12.71 -4.96
CA TRP A 670 -28.44 14.16 -4.90
C TRP A 670 -29.52 14.87 -5.70
N ASP A 671 -29.95 14.32 -6.84
CA ASP A 671 -31.11 14.82 -7.60
C ASP A 671 -32.40 14.72 -6.79
N ASN A 672 -32.65 13.57 -6.16
CA ASN A 672 -33.82 13.40 -5.28
C ASN A 672 -33.77 14.34 -4.08
N ARG A 673 -32.59 14.51 -3.46
CA ARG A 673 -32.39 15.44 -2.34
C ARG A 673 -32.62 16.88 -2.79
N ALA A 674 -32.15 17.27 -3.97
CA ALA A 674 -32.40 18.60 -4.54
C ALA A 674 -33.90 18.85 -4.75
N ALA A 675 -34.65 17.85 -5.24
CA ALA A 675 -36.10 17.95 -5.40
C ALA A 675 -36.83 18.11 -4.06
N ILE A 676 -36.44 17.35 -3.03
CA ILE A 676 -37.00 17.46 -1.68
C ILE A 676 -36.71 18.84 -1.07
N LEU A 677 -35.46 19.32 -1.17
CA LEU A 677 -35.06 20.63 -0.66
C LEU A 677 -35.81 21.75 -1.37
N LYS A 678 -36.01 21.64 -2.69
CA LYS A 678 -36.80 22.61 -3.46
C LYS A 678 -38.25 22.66 -2.98
N ALA A 679 -38.84 21.51 -2.67
CA ALA A 679 -40.19 21.44 -2.10
C ALA A 679 -40.26 22.08 -0.71
N GLN A 680 -39.26 21.87 0.15
CA GLN A 680 -39.16 22.47 1.49
C GLN A 680 -38.96 24.00 1.42
N GLU A 681 -38.13 24.48 0.50
CA GLU A 681 -37.93 25.91 0.21
C GLU A 681 -39.24 26.55 -0.25
N THR A 682 -39.94 25.91 -1.19
CA THR A 682 -41.25 26.38 -1.68
C THR A 682 -42.30 26.42 -0.55
N ALA A 683 -42.16 25.54 0.45
CA ALA A 683 -43.00 25.49 1.65
C ALA A 683 -42.54 26.46 2.78
N GLY A 684 -41.55 27.31 2.53
CA GLY A 684 -41.09 28.33 3.49
C GLY A 684 -40.21 27.79 4.63
N ARG A 685 -39.62 26.60 4.49
CA ARG A 685 -38.66 26.01 5.43
C ARG A 685 -37.30 25.80 4.74
N PRO A 686 -36.54 26.87 4.45
CA PRO A 686 -35.25 26.76 3.76
C PRO A 686 -34.19 26.08 4.64
N ASN A 687 -33.41 25.18 4.04
CA ASN A 687 -32.24 24.56 4.68
C ASN A 687 -31.01 25.47 4.48
N ALA A 688 -30.24 25.74 5.54
CA ALA A 688 -29.28 26.86 5.55
C ALA A 688 -27.92 26.55 4.91
N ARG A 689 -27.53 25.27 4.82
CA ARG A 689 -26.21 24.86 4.26
C ARG A 689 -26.30 24.20 2.90
N LEU A 690 -27.43 23.57 2.58
CA LEU A 690 -27.67 22.93 1.30
C LEU A 690 -29.02 23.38 0.74
N ASN A 691 -28.99 24.41 -0.10
CA ASN A 691 -30.16 24.77 -0.88
C ASN A 691 -30.32 23.79 -2.06
N SER A 692 -31.51 23.79 -2.66
CA SER A 692 -31.81 22.95 -3.82
C SER A 692 -30.84 23.16 -4.98
N GLN A 693 -30.26 24.35 -5.11
CA GLN A 693 -29.26 24.68 -6.12
C GLN A 693 -27.90 24.01 -5.87
N ILE A 694 -27.38 24.01 -4.64
CA ILE A 694 -26.10 23.36 -4.27
C ILE A 694 -26.23 21.85 -4.39
N ALA A 695 -27.36 21.28 -3.93
CA ALA A 695 -27.63 19.85 -4.10
C ALA A 695 -27.66 19.45 -5.59
N ARG A 696 -28.27 20.30 -6.43
CA ARG A 696 -28.31 20.10 -7.88
C ARG A 696 -26.94 20.29 -8.54
N GLN A 697 -26.18 21.29 -8.12
CA GLN A 697 -24.80 21.50 -8.55
C GLN A 697 -23.93 20.29 -8.22
N ARG A 698 -24.10 19.67 -7.04
CA ARG A 698 -23.40 18.42 -6.69
C ARG A 698 -23.78 17.27 -7.62
N ALA A 699 -25.05 17.13 -7.99
CA ALA A 699 -25.49 16.12 -8.97
C ALA A 699 -24.85 16.38 -10.35
N GLU A 700 -24.81 17.63 -10.81
CA GLU A 700 -24.16 18.05 -12.06
C GLU A 700 -22.64 17.82 -12.02
N GLU A 701 -21.97 18.10 -10.91
CA GLU A 701 -20.54 17.82 -10.72
C GLU A 701 -20.25 16.32 -10.76
N LEU A 702 -21.09 15.50 -10.13
CA LEU A 702 -20.96 14.03 -10.17
C LEU A 702 -21.22 13.49 -11.58
N LEU A 703 -22.17 14.07 -12.31
CA LEU A 703 -22.43 13.73 -13.72
C LEU A 703 -21.22 14.09 -14.60
N GLY A 704 -20.64 15.28 -14.43
CA GLY A 704 -19.39 15.66 -15.10
C GLY A 704 -18.22 14.74 -14.74
N ARG A 705 -18.11 14.28 -13.49
CA ARG A 705 -17.12 13.27 -13.08
C ARG A 705 -17.37 11.91 -13.75
N LEU A 706 -18.62 11.49 -13.87
CA LEU A 706 -19.00 10.26 -14.55
C LEU A 706 -18.61 10.32 -16.03
N GLU A 707 -19.04 11.36 -16.75
CA GLU A 707 -18.70 11.56 -18.16
C GLU A 707 -17.19 11.61 -18.39
N ARG A 708 -16.47 12.36 -17.55
CA ARG A 708 -15.00 12.42 -17.62
C ARG A 708 -14.38 11.05 -17.42
N ARG A 709 -14.83 10.29 -16.41
CA ARG A 709 -14.27 8.96 -16.11
C ARG A 709 -14.57 7.96 -17.22
N LEU A 710 -15.76 8.00 -17.82
CA LEU A 710 -16.10 7.16 -18.97
C LEU A 710 -15.25 7.51 -20.20
N SER A 711 -15.02 8.79 -20.46
CA SER A 711 -14.13 9.24 -21.53
C SER A 711 -12.68 8.80 -21.31
N GLU A 712 -12.17 8.91 -20.07
CA GLU A 712 -10.85 8.37 -19.69
C GLU A 712 -10.77 6.86 -19.96
N LEU A 713 -11.79 6.09 -19.59
CA LEU A 713 -11.85 4.64 -19.82
C LEU A 713 -11.91 4.28 -21.31
N GLU A 714 -12.58 5.09 -22.15
CA GLU A 714 -12.53 4.92 -23.61
C GLU A 714 -11.14 5.22 -24.18
N GLN A 715 -10.41 6.20 -23.64
CA GLN A 715 -9.03 6.45 -24.04
C GLN A 715 -8.11 5.28 -23.65
N GLU A 716 -8.29 4.72 -22.45
CA GLU A 716 -7.57 3.51 -22.00
C GLU A 716 -7.86 2.30 -22.91
N ARG A 717 -9.04 2.22 -23.52
CA ARG A 717 -9.42 1.13 -24.45
C ARG A 717 -8.69 1.21 -25.79
N LYS A 718 -8.28 2.42 -26.22
CA LYS A 718 -7.62 2.66 -27.51
C LYS A 718 -6.13 2.34 -27.43
N LEU A 719 -5.78 1.08 -27.66
CA LEU A 719 -4.39 0.60 -27.65
C LEU A 719 -3.71 0.73 -29.02
N SER A 720 -2.44 1.13 -29.00
CA SER A 720 -1.56 1.19 -30.17
C SER A 720 -0.17 0.67 -29.85
N PRO A 721 0.44 -0.21 -30.67
CA PRO A 721 1.83 -0.59 -30.52
C PRO A 721 2.78 0.50 -31.05
N LEU A 722 3.94 0.64 -30.43
CA LEU A 722 5.08 1.39 -30.97
C LEU A 722 5.98 0.45 -31.81
N PRO A 723 6.72 0.97 -32.80
CA PRO A 723 7.70 0.16 -33.53
C PRO A 723 8.70 -0.49 -32.57
N PRO A 724 9.03 -1.78 -32.74
CA PRO A 724 10.03 -2.44 -31.91
C PRO A 724 11.41 -1.84 -32.14
N VAL A 725 12.16 -1.67 -31.06
CA VAL A 725 13.51 -1.11 -31.05
C VAL A 725 14.51 -2.22 -30.76
N VAL A 726 15.49 -2.39 -31.63
CA VAL A 726 16.59 -3.32 -31.36
C VAL A 726 17.52 -2.66 -30.34
N VAL A 727 17.69 -3.29 -29.19
CA VAL A 727 18.51 -2.73 -28.10
C VAL A 727 19.97 -3.14 -28.26
N GLY A 728 20.21 -4.33 -28.82
CA GLY A 728 21.54 -4.81 -29.17
C GLY A 728 21.51 -6.24 -29.72
N GLY A 729 22.70 -6.76 -30.01
CA GLY A 729 22.88 -8.07 -30.60
C GLY A 729 24.06 -8.84 -30.00
N VAL A 730 23.97 -10.16 -30.01
CA VAL A 730 25.01 -11.08 -29.55
C VAL A 730 25.26 -12.13 -30.61
N LEU A 731 26.51 -12.31 -31.01
CA LEU A 731 26.93 -13.47 -31.78
C LEU A 731 27.07 -14.67 -30.85
N VAL A 732 26.23 -15.67 -31.04
CA VAL A 732 26.25 -16.91 -30.26
C VAL A 732 27.02 -17.97 -31.06
N VAL A 733 28.10 -18.45 -30.46
CA VAL A 733 28.97 -19.46 -31.04
C VAL A 733 28.69 -20.79 -30.34
N PRO A 734 28.31 -21.86 -31.06
CA PRO A 734 28.11 -23.16 -30.43
C PRO A 734 29.46 -23.76 -30.02
N GLN A 735 29.49 -24.48 -28.89
CA GLN A 735 30.68 -25.17 -28.41
C GLN A 735 31.24 -26.11 -29.48
N GLY A 736 30.38 -26.80 -30.21
CA GLY A 736 30.79 -27.72 -31.26
C GLY A 736 31.64 -27.09 -32.38
N LEU A 737 31.39 -25.83 -32.73
CA LEU A 737 32.21 -25.10 -33.71
C LEU A 737 33.60 -24.77 -33.15
N LEU A 738 33.69 -24.38 -31.88
CA LEU A 738 34.95 -24.08 -31.21
C LEU A 738 35.82 -25.33 -31.11
N ASP A 739 35.22 -26.47 -30.77
CA ASP A 739 35.93 -27.75 -30.68
C ASP A 739 36.51 -28.16 -32.04
N ARG A 740 35.77 -27.96 -33.14
CA ARG A 740 36.28 -28.20 -34.50
C ARG A 740 37.42 -27.25 -34.85
N LEU A 741 37.26 -25.96 -34.61
CA LEU A 741 38.29 -24.96 -34.89
C LEU A 741 39.55 -25.14 -34.03
N ALA A 742 39.41 -25.72 -32.84
CA ALA A 742 40.50 -26.13 -31.97
C ALA A 742 41.11 -27.50 -32.32
N GLY A 743 40.57 -28.20 -33.33
CA GLY A 743 41.07 -29.50 -33.81
C GLY A 743 40.80 -30.67 -32.86
N GLN A 744 39.74 -30.61 -32.05
CA GLN A 744 39.49 -31.56 -30.97
C GLN A 744 38.68 -32.81 -31.39
N HIS A 745 37.94 -32.82 -32.52
CA HIS A 745 37.14 -33.98 -33.00
C HIS A 745 36.94 -34.00 -34.54
N GLU A 746 36.72 -35.19 -35.14
CA GLU A 746 36.43 -35.40 -36.59
C GLU A 746 34.91 -35.28 -36.94
N PRO A 747 34.53 -34.96 -38.20
CA PRO A 747 33.15 -34.61 -38.58
C PRO A 747 32.12 -35.76 -38.57
N SER A 748 32.53 -37.02 -38.76
CA SER A 748 31.60 -38.15 -38.98
C SER A 748 30.89 -38.66 -37.73
N ASP A 749 31.50 -38.48 -36.55
CA ASP A 749 30.97 -39.01 -35.29
C ASP A 749 29.81 -38.15 -34.74
N LYS A 750 29.71 -36.89 -35.18
CA LYS A 750 28.72 -35.92 -34.69
C LYS A 750 27.31 -36.08 -35.27
N GLU A 751 27.16 -36.40 -36.56
CA GLU A 751 25.82 -36.58 -37.15
C GLU A 751 25.08 -37.76 -36.50
N GLN A 752 25.80 -38.85 -36.21
CA GLN A 752 25.24 -40.00 -35.49
C GLN A 752 24.94 -39.65 -34.02
N PHE A 753 25.85 -38.98 -33.32
CA PHE A 753 25.65 -38.61 -31.91
C PHE A 753 24.51 -37.60 -31.70
N ALA A 754 24.37 -36.60 -32.60
CA ALA A 754 23.28 -35.63 -32.56
C ALA A 754 21.92 -36.27 -32.88
N GLN A 755 21.86 -37.15 -33.88
CA GLN A 755 20.65 -37.91 -34.21
C GLN A 755 20.24 -38.85 -33.09
N GLU A 756 21.21 -39.50 -32.43
CA GLU A 756 20.94 -40.38 -31.29
C GLU A 756 20.46 -39.60 -30.06
N THR A 757 21.05 -38.45 -29.78
CA THR A 757 20.62 -37.55 -28.68
C THR A 757 19.19 -37.06 -28.90
N ALA A 758 18.87 -36.57 -30.11
CA ALA A 758 17.51 -36.14 -30.46
C ALA A 758 16.48 -37.29 -30.39
N ARG A 759 16.89 -38.52 -30.77
CA ARG A 759 16.06 -39.72 -30.61
C ARG A 759 15.76 -40.00 -29.14
N VAL A 760 16.78 -39.95 -28.28
CA VAL A 760 16.66 -40.20 -26.84
C VAL A 760 15.77 -39.16 -26.16
N GLU A 761 15.92 -37.88 -26.50
CA GLU A 761 15.07 -36.80 -25.96
C GLU A 761 13.61 -36.96 -26.37
N ARG A 762 13.32 -37.29 -27.63
CA ARG A 762 11.95 -37.54 -28.09
C ARG A 762 11.29 -38.70 -27.36
N ILE A 763 12.00 -39.82 -27.21
CA ILE A 763 11.52 -40.99 -26.47
C ILE A 763 11.28 -40.64 -25.00
N ALA A 764 12.17 -39.86 -24.39
CA ALA A 764 12.03 -39.40 -23.01
C ALA A 764 10.79 -38.52 -22.82
N MET A 765 10.58 -37.55 -23.72
CA MET A 765 9.40 -36.66 -23.71
C MET A 765 8.09 -37.45 -23.82
N GLU A 766 8.01 -38.41 -24.75
CA GLU A 766 6.84 -39.26 -24.92
C GLU A 766 6.54 -40.09 -23.67
N ALA A 767 7.58 -40.65 -23.02
CA ALA A 767 7.44 -41.43 -21.80
C ALA A 767 6.88 -40.60 -20.63
N VAL A 768 7.36 -39.37 -20.44
CA VAL A 768 6.88 -38.46 -19.38
C VAL A 768 5.45 -37.99 -19.67
N MET A 769 5.15 -37.63 -20.93
CA MET A 769 3.78 -37.26 -21.35
C MET A 769 2.77 -38.38 -21.10
N GLN A 770 3.16 -39.64 -21.32
CA GLN A 770 2.31 -40.80 -21.01
C GLN A 770 2.17 -41.02 -19.50
N ALA A 771 3.26 -40.93 -18.74
CA ALA A 771 3.24 -41.09 -17.29
C ALA A 771 2.31 -40.05 -16.62
N GLU A 772 2.40 -38.77 -17.00
CA GLU A 772 1.52 -37.73 -16.47
C GLU A 772 0.03 -37.97 -16.78
N ARG A 773 -0.29 -38.48 -17.99
CA ARG A 773 -1.67 -38.85 -18.35
C ARG A 773 -2.18 -40.03 -17.52
N GLN A 774 -1.33 -41.02 -17.23
CA GLN A 774 -1.68 -42.16 -16.39
C GLN A 774 -1.95 -41.75 -14.94
N LEU A 775 -1.21 -40.76 -14.42
CA LEU A 775 -1.44 -40.13 -13.12
C LEU A 775 -2.71 -39.26 -13.05
N GLY A 776 -3.45 -39.12 -14.17
CA GLY A 776 -4.68 -38.34 -14.25
C GLY A 776 -4.47 -36.84 -14.44
N TYR A 777 -3.26 -36.42 -14.83
CA TYR A 777 -2.95 -35.02 -15.14
C TYR A 777 -3.12 -34.73 -16.64
N LEU A 778 -3.11 -33.44 -16.99
CA LEU A 778 -3.26 -32.96 -18.36
C LEU A 778 -1.95 -32.30 -18.84
N PRO A 779 -0.98 -33.07 -19.38
CA PRO A 779 0.30 -32.55 -19.83
C PRO A 779 0.23 -31.91 -21.23
N ARG A 780 0.96 -30.81 -21.39
CA ARG A 780 1.18 -30.06 -22.63
C ARG A 780 2.68 -29.83 -22.81
N ASP A 781 3.17 -30.14 -24.00
CA ASP A 781 4.54 -29.83 -24.42
C ASP A 781 4.70 -28.32 -24.65
N VAL A 782 5.73 -27.75 -24.01
CA VAL A 782 6.14 -26.33 -24.14
C VAL A 782 7.65 -26.19 -24.35
N SER A 783 8.37 -27.28 -24.67
CA SER A 783 9.83 -27.28 -24.88
C SER A 783 10.27 -26.25 -25.92
N ALA A 784 9.50 -26.10 -27.00
CA ALA A 784 9.72 -25.11 -28.05
C ALA A 784 9.62 -23.64 -27.57
N GLU A 785 8.93 -23.38 -26.45
CA GLU A 785 8.77 -22.05 -25.86
C GLU A 785 10.00 -21.66 -25.01
N LYS A 786 10.92 -22.60 -24.73
CA LYS A 786 12.15 -22.41 -23.93
C LYS A 786 11.89 -21.73 -22.57
N CYS A 787 10.87 -22.20 -21.86
CA CYS A 787 10.44 -21.64 -20.58
C CYS A 787 11.29 -22.08 -19.37
N GLY A 788 12.35 -22.87 -19.58
CA GLY A 788 13.15 -23.50 -18.51
C GLY A 788 12.54 -24.79 -17.95
N TYR A 789 11.53 -25.33 -18.63
CA TYR A 789 10.94 -26.66 -18.46
C TYR A 789 10.31 -27.09 -19.78
N ASP A 790 10.08 -28.39 -19.94
CA ASP A 790 9.61 -29.00 -21.18
C ASP A 790 8.10 -29.24 -21.21
N ILE A 791 7.48 -29.57 -20.08
CA ILE A 791 6.07 -29.96 -19.98
C ILE A 791 5.34 -29.15 -18.90
N GLU A 792 4.19 -28.55 -19.27
CA GLU A 792 3.17 -28.08 -18.32
C GLU A 792 2.15 -29.18 -18.07
N SER A 793 2.05 -29.69 -16.84
CA SER A 793 1.06 -30.71 -16.49
C SER A 793 0.02 -30.16 -15.52
N ALA A 794 -1.21 -29.97 -16.02
CA ALA A 794 -2.28 -29.38 -15.22
C ALA A 794 -2.96 -30.41 -14.31
N ILE A 795 -3.16 -30.03 -13.04
CA ILE A 795 -3.88 -30.85 -12.05
C ILE A 795 -5.39 -30.53 -12.16
N PRO A 796 -6.24 -31.48 -12.59
CA PRO A 796 -7.67 -31.23 -12.76
C PRO A 796 -8.34 -30.71 -11.47
N GLY A 797 -9.27 -29.77 -11.61
CA GLY A 797 -10.08 -29.25 -10.51
C GLY A 797 -9.41 -28.26 -9.54
N THR A 798 -8.08 -28.18 -9.51
CA THR A 798 -7.34 -27.35 -8.53
C THR A 798 -6.87 -25.99 -9.06
N GLY A 799 -6.67 -25.88 -10.38
CA GLY A 799 -6.03 -24.72 -11.01
C GLY A 799 -4.51 -24.67 -10.84
N LYS A 800 -3.88 -25.71 -10.29
CA LYS A 800 -2.42 -25.84 -10.17
C LYS A 800 -1.78 -26.45 -11.43
N LEU A 801 -0.53 -26.09 -11.68
CA LEU A 801 0.32 -26.64 -12.74
C LEU A 801 1.54 -27.31 -12.10
N ARG A 802 2.02 -28.40 -12.71
CA ARG A 802 3.33 -29.00 -12.49
C ARG A 802 4.24 -28.62 -13.65
N PHE A 803 5.48 -28.28 -13.36
CA PHE A 803 6.48 -27.89 -14.35
C PHE A 803 7.53 -29.00 -14.42
N ILE A 804 7.67 -29.64 -15.58
CA ILE A 804 8.50 -30.84 -15.71
C ILE A 804 9.58 -30.61 -16.74
N GLU A 805 10.84 -30.74 -16.31
CA GLU A 805 12.03 -30.74 -17.17
C GLU A 805 12.44 -32.18 -17.47
N VAL A 806 12.65 -32.52 -18.74
CA VAL A 806 12.89 -33.90 -19.17
C VAL A 806 14.34 -34.08 -19.60
N LYS A 807 15.07 -34.94 -18.89
CA LYS A 807 16.45 -35.31 -19.26
C LYS A 807 16.52 -36.78 -19.66
N GLY A 808 16.57 -37.03 -20.97
CA GLY A 808 16.80 -38.36 -21.53
C GLY A 808 18.28 -38.78 -21.46
N ARG A 809 18.57 -39.99 -20.97
CA ARG A 809 19.93 -40.54 -20.86
C ARG A 809 19.99 -42.02 -21.24
N VAL A 810 21.10 -42.41 -21.87
CA VAL A 810 21.47 -43.81 -22.10
C VAL A 810 22.02 -44.39 -20.79
N LYS A 811 21.85 -45.71 -20.56
CA LYS A 811 22.09 -46.42 -19.29
C LYS A 811 23.43 -46.14 -18.58
N ASP A 812 24.46 -45.75 -19.33
CA ASP A 812 25.84 -45.64 -18.82
C ASP A 812 26.32 -44.19 -18.57
N SER A 813 25.44 -43.18 -18.65
CA SER A 813 25.83 -41.80 -18.34
C SER A 813 26.00 -41.56 -16.83
N ALA A 814 27.14 -40.99 -16.41
CA ALA A 814 27.41 -40.72 -14.99
C ALA A 814 26.81 -39.38 -14.50
N THR A 815 26.42 -38.48 -15.41
CA THR A 815 26.08 -37.09 -15.06
C THR A 815 24.93 -36.52 -15.88
N VAL A 816 24.23 -35.55 -15.31
CA VAL A 816 23.21 -34.73 -16.00
C VAL A 816 23.61 -33.27 -15.91
N MET A 817 23.75 -32.64 -17.07
CA MET A 817 23.85 -31.19 -17.18
C MET A 817 22.46 -30.57 -17.09
N VAL A 818 22.34 -29.54 -16.25
CA VAL A 818 21.12 -28.73 -16.09
C VAL A 818 21.50 -27.28 -16.36
N THR A 819 20.74 -26.59 -17.19
CA THR A 819 21.02 -25.19 -17.54
C THR A 819 20.74 -24.25 -16.37
N LYS A 820 21.34 -23.05 -16.39
CA LYS A 820 21.08 -22.03 -15.37
C LYS A 820 19.58 -21.72 -15.33
N ASN A 821 18.97 -21.56 -16.50
CA ASN A 821 17.55 -21.29 -16.64
C ASN A 821 16.66 -22.37 -15.98
N GLU A 822 16.93 -23.65 -16.22
CA GLU A 822 16.21 -24.78 -15.59
C GLU A 822 16.32 -24.79 -14.06
N VAL A 823 17.54 -24.58 -13.53
CA VAL A 823 17.75 -24.53 -12.07
C VAL A 823 16.94 -23.40 -11.45
N LEU A 824 16.91 -22.24 -12.09
CA LEU A 824 16.20 -21.07 -11.57
C LEU A 824 14.69 -21.26 -11.64
N THR A 825 14.15 -21.76 -12.76
CA THR A 825 12.71 -22.03 -12.86
C THR A 825 12.25 -23.03 -11.80
N ALA A 826 13.08 -24.02 -11.47
CA ALA A 826 12.83 -24.92 -10.36
C ALA A 826 12.83 -24.22 -8.99
N LEU A 827 13.75 -23.30 -8.74
CA LEU A 827 13.82 -22.55 -7.48
C LEU A 827 12.67 -21.54 -7.32
N ASN A 828 12.05 -21.06 -8.41
CA ASN A 828 10.84 -20.23 -8.36
C ASN A 828 9.61 -21.01 -7.86
N LYS A 829 9.55 -22.31 -8.17
CA LYS A 829 8.42 -23.19 -7.88
C LYS A 829 8.91 -24.55 -7.37
N PRO A 830 9.61 -24.61 -6.23
CA PRO A 830 10.30 -25.82 -5.78
C PRO A 830 9.33 -26.98 -5.49
N ASP A 831 8.12 -26.68 -5.03
CA ASP A 831 7.08 -27.67 -4.74
C ASP A 831 6.38 -28.23 -6.00
N ASP A 832 6.34 -27.45 -7.08
CA ASP A 832 5.60 -27.78 -8.31
C ASP A 832 6.53 -28.18 -9.47
N PHE A 833 7.85 -28.00 -9.34
CA PHE A 833 8.86 -28.37 -10.33
C PHE A 833 9.39 -29.80 -10.14
N ILE A 834 9.50 -30.53 -11.25
CA ILE A 834 9.95 -31.91 -11.30
C ILE A 834 11.06 -32.03 -12.35
N LEU A 835 12.20 -32.60 -11.95
CA LEU A 835 13.18 -33.10 -12.91
C LEU A 835 12.85 -34.55 -13.23
N ALA A 836 12.40 -34.82 -14.45
CA ALA A 836 12.11 -36.15 -14.96
C ALA A 836 13.35 -36.70 -15.67
N VAL A 837 14.03 -37.64 -15.04
CA VAL A 837 15.17 -38.34 -15.64
C VAL A 837 14.65 -39.63 -16.27
N VAL A 838 14.84 -39.76 -17.58
CA VAL A 838 14.37 -40.93 -18.34
C VAL A 838 15.56 -41.71 -18.87
N MET A 839 15.68 -42.94 -18.39
CA MET A 839 16.68 -43.90 -18.87
C MET A 839 16.11 -44.63 -20.09
N VAL A 840 16.81 -44.57 -21.23
CA VAL A 840 16.38 -45.15 -22.50
C VAL A 840 17.28 -46.34 -22.86
N GLU A 841 16.68 -47.52 -22.99
CA GLU A 841 17.32 -48.78 -23.41
C GLU A 841 16.58 -49.37 -24.62
N GLY A 842 17.05 -49.06 -25.83
CA GLY A 842 16.35 -49.42 -27.06
C GLY A 842 15.01 -48.67 -27.15
N ASP A 843 13.91 -49.39 -26.95
CA ASP A 843 12.53 -48.86 -26.87
C ASP A 843 11.95 -48.89 -25.44
N ALA A 844 12.66 -49.48 -24.48
CA ALA A 844 12.24 -49.51 -23.08
C ALA A 844 12.68 -48.22 -22.37
N THR A 845 11.78 -47.63 -21.58
CA THR A 845 12.05 -46.42 -20.80
C THR A 845 11.79 -46.64 -19.32
N THR A 846 12.64 -46.07 -18.47
CA THR A 846 12.40 -45.98 -17.03
C THR A 846 12.47 -44.53 -16.58
N THR A 847 11.36 -44.00 -16.09
CA THR A 847 11.23 -42.60 -15.68
C THR A 847 11.35 -42.45 -14.16
N HIS A 848 12.20 -41.53 -13.72
CA HIS A 848 12.35 -41.14 -12.32
C HIS A 848 11.99 -39.67 -12.14
N TYR A 849 11.06 -39.37 -11.24
CA TYR A 849 10.68 -38.01 -10.87
C TYR A 849 11.42 -37.56 -9.63
N ILE A 850 12.17 -36.47 -9.76
CA ILE A 850 12.90 -35.86 -8.66
C ILE A 850 12.22 -34.54 -8.32
N THR A 851 11.55 -34.50 -7.18
CA THR A 851 10.95 -33.28 -6.64
C THR A 851 11.99 -32.45 -5.88
N LYS A 852 11.88 -31.12 -5.92
CA LYS A 852 12.88 -30.20 -5.35
C LYS A 852 14.31 -30.57 -5.75
N PRO A 853 14.60 -30.71 -7.06
CA PRO A 853 15.88 -31.26 -7.52
C PRO A 853 17.07 -30.41 -7.04
N PHE A 854 16.89 -29.09 -6.97
CA PHE A 854 17.94 -28.12 -6.66
C PHE A 854 17.65 -27.35 -5.36
N HIS A 855 18.71 -27.03 -4.62
CA HIS A 855 18.64 -26.32 -3.33
C HIS A 855 19.55 -25.10 -3.24
N ARG A 856 20.34 -24.86 -4.29
CA ARG A 856 21.30 -23.75 -4.38
C ARG A 856 21.24 -23.14 -5.77
N GLU A 857 21.37 -21.83 -5.81
CA GLU A 857 21.46 -21.06 -7.03
C GLU A 857 22.84 -21.27 -7.68
N PRO A 858 22.94 -21.30 -9.02
CA PRO A 858 24.22 -21.27 -9.70
C PRO A 858 24.94 -19.94 -9.44
N ASP A 859 26.27 -19.96 -9.43
CA ASP A 859 27.08 -18.74 -9.32
C ASP A 859 26.73 -17.73 -10.44
N PHE A 860 27.05 -16.45 -10.24
CA PHE A 860 26.68 -15.38 -11.17
C PHE A 860 27.17 -15.66 -12.60
N ASP A 861 28.37 -16.22 -12.75
CA ASP A 861 29.05 -16.57 -14.00
C ASP A 861 28.78 -17.99 -14.50
N ALA A 862 28.16 -18.86 -13.68
CA ALA A 862 27.81 -20.22 -14.09
C ALA A 862 26.60 -20.24 -15.04
N THR A 863 26.71 -20.98 -16.15
CA THR A 863 25.66 -21.12 -17.18
C THR A 863 24.98 -22.48 -17.17
N SER A 864 25.62 -23.49 -16.59
CA SER A 864 25.05 -24.80 -16.33
C SER A 864 25.71 -25.43 -15.10
N VAL A 865 25.04 -26.42 -14.51
CA VAL A 865 25.54 -27.17 -13.36
C VAL A 865 25.51 -28.65 -13.69
N MET A 866 26.64 -29.32 -13.46
CA MET A 866 26.76 -30.76 -13.61
C MET A 866 26.34 -31.46 -12.32
N TYR A 867 25.34 -32.33 -12.41
CA TYR A 867 24.89 -33.15 -11.30
C TYR A 867 25.25 -34.62 -11.50
N ASP A 868 25.61 -35.29 -10.42
CA ASP A 868 25.80 -36.74 -10.36
C ASP A 868 24.45 -37.45 -10.55
N LEU A 869 24.34 -38.27 -11.59
CA LEU A 869 23.08 -38.92 -11.98
C LEU A 869 22.62 -39.92 -10.91
N VAL A 870 23.54 -40.67 -10.31
CA VAL A 870 23.24 -41.69 -9.29
C VAL A 870 22.67 -41.02 -8.04
N ARG A 871 23.27 -39.91 -7.62
CA ARG A 871 22.80 -39.14 -6.46
C ARG A 871 21.42 -38.51 -6.70
N LEU A 872 21.14 -38.04 -7.92
CA LEU A 872 19.83 -37.54 -8.31
C LEU A 872 18.78 -38.66 -8.33
N MET A 873 19.10 -39.80 -8.94
CA MET A 873 18.20 -40.95 -9.03
C MET A 873 17.84 -41.55 -7.66
N ASN A 874 18.77 -41.57 -6.70
CA ASN A 874 18.50 -42.02 -5.33
C ASN A 874 17.45 -41.17 -4.60
N ARG A 875 17.20 -39.94 -5.07
CA ARG A 875 16.14 -39.05 -4.57
C ARG A 875 14.87 -39.12 -5.43
N GLY A 876 14.94 -39.78 -6.58
CA GLY A 876 13.85 -39.90 -7.54
C GLY A 876 12.88 -41.01 -7.16
N VAL A 877 11.61 -40.82 -7.50
CA VAL A 877 10.56 -41.84 -7.32
C VAL A 877 10.02 -42.22 -8.70
N ILE A 878 9.70 -43.49 -8.91
CA ILE A 878 9.00 -43.93 -10.12
C ILE A 878 7.58 -43.35 -10.04
N PRO A 879 7.08 -42.64 -11.07
CA PRO A 879 5.71 -42.18 -11.09
C PRO A 879 4.76 -43.39 -11.06
N VAL A 880 3.96 -43.54 -9.99
CA VAL A 880 2.95 -44.60 -9.79
C VAL A 880 1.56 -44.00 -9.71
#